data_AF-A0A8E2E0H8-F1
#
_entry.id   AF-A0A8E2E0H8-F1
#
_cell.length_a   1.000
_cell.length_b   1.000
_cell.length_c   1.000
_cell.angle_alpha   90.00
_cell.angle_beta   90.00
_cell.angle_gamma   90.00
#
_symmetry.space_group_name_H-M   'P 1'
#
loop_
_entity.id
_entity.type
_entity.pdbx_description
1 polymer ?
#
loop_
_entity_poly.entity_id
_entity_poly.type
_entity_poly.pdbx_seq_one_letter_code
_entity_poly.pdbx_strand_id
1 'polypeptide(L)'
;MSLPQIKGSVMSNQLEVNPSLIGVHIDFSILKVQPPNEYRDLGKSLEIANSPTFNPKGAAQHGLFANEIGADGTSIWAAATSSSSAIAVHLLASISIWMELISARKQTLATSGKPIDFAASGISLTRDQVANWHTSAQAWRLTADQANERRQRQLLLIIDNLGISVSGKSTLSDSVLDVWRSAMITVDKLVAGKPQSVQTGAPLLGLASWHLYPDMVVFGRDKDVKDVKQNDPLINRGGIITLGIQDTRRSGDGIYWSLPLAHLRYYGEPVRSEASLSSQTSRVSIDELLYVALGSLVRRWCADADDIEPAAKLVVQLDKFVDIPGDVRGRGAWLPLLASTAQSFLTAQGDTRSEILQFIKCGRRRYPLFIDHPGTDSIFGLSNCTAFLKKMPGNSARVSLLRHVAKDFSHHRHLMVIQCRVGLQRSLWELASVEKFRSNNKRTRESDSDLSHDEVPRRYLRWLNRLHIDQSLDDIQADSDLIRLDAPIPWLWTPLGYQWQNVSRSFYGKILEEECDDSDWQHAIGATVQSRLAFGDPEVAALYVINVTYWSSFSPNIIPKTVERKQYRSLPNIFVMRHIAWALQEKLPSKDLLSTHLTAGEYSSKEVDEDSKRAVLTSLRALISVWLLYKQLPNATVELKVAARPLAGHQWILQGDHIYQENQFGAFHLTQEQTFACIARFESGNFNFQPSAMKGVLAISSGNSMYVARCLLQDPCQLFSSAPVERVVGNLGKSGMAMLVSPEVPQVRSLADNVRLVNHHPFDGSEENCFHHTTLHLSFTEWQLPIDIGSRGNRDVEAYYIEAAIGVYDRGEWVADVNILDVFKHEFSRIMPECTQRHETHVSKEELCKFVTIDSWEELLDSPPEVGVVRARKNWQARLAAAALSIQRGHETRIVPQKACWTCFVALPKLPRVENGDEDENHIYDDDYFGVPSKLYDEDNSDSEIDDIVTVESSRTHGKRGNKGDNVKLYESSRNNCDLNRNIVYIL
;
A
#
# COMPACT_ATOMS: atom_id res chain seq x y z
N MET A 1 9.74 -8.84 54.88
CA MET A 1 10.53 -10.05 55.14
C MET A 1 11.64 -10.14 54.11
N SER A 2 12.84 -10.51 54.53
CA SER A 2 14.10 -10.49 53.76
C SER A 2 14.28 -11.73 52.85
N LEU A 3 14.79 -11.48 51.64
CA LEU A 3 15.26 -12.45 50.63
C LEU A 3 16.61 -13.04 51.05
N PRO A 4 16.70 -14.25 51.63
CA PRO A 4 17.39 -15.36 50.92
C PRO A 4 17.07 -16.78 51.45
N GLN A 5 16.12 -17.52 50.87
CA GLN A 5 16.05 -19.01 51.00
C GLN A 5 15.52 -19.70 49.72
N ILE A 6 15.70 -19.09 48.54
CA ILE A 6 15.43 -19.75 47.25
C ILE A 6 16.76 -20.27 46.71
N LYS A 7 17.14 -21.49 47.11
CA LYS A 7 18.08 -22.35 46.36
C LYS A 7 18.01 -23.79 46.87
N GLY A 8 17.28 -24.63 46.13
CA GLY A 8 17.33 -26.08 46.26
C GLY A 8 15.97 -26.76 46.39
N SER A 9 15.23 -26.91 45.29
CA SER A 9 14.38 -28.09 45.03
C SER A 9 13.81 -27.99 43.61
N VAL A 10 14.61 -28.43 42.65
CA VAL A 10 14.14 -28.88 41.34
C VAL A 10 14.39 -30.39 41.38
N MET A 11 13.31 -31.18 41.24
CA MET A 11 13.26 -32.65 41.18
C MET A 11 12.98 -33.40 42.50
N SER A 12 11.72 -33.43 42.93
CA SER A 12 11.04 -34.65 43.40
C SER A 12 9.55 -34.39 43.69
N ASN A 13 8.70 -35.30 43.22
CA ASN A 13 7.27 -35.37 43.54
C ASN A 13 7.07 -35.90 44.97
N GLN A 14 7.40 -35.13 46.00
CA GLN A 14 7.00 -35.42 47.37
C GLN A 14 6.49 -34.16 48.06
N LEU A 15 5.28 -34.27 48.60
CA LEU A 15 4.67 -33.32 49.52
C LEU A 15 5.64 -33.03 50.68
N GLU A 16 6.21 -31.84 50.72
CA GLU A 16 6.87 -31.33 51.93
C GLU A 16 5.99 -30.30 52.64
N VAL A 17 5.70 -30.65 53.88
CA VAL A 17 4.82 -30.02 54.85
C VAL A 17 5.52 -28.83 55.48
N ASN A 18 4.96 -27.63 55.32
CA ASN A 18 5.38 -26.44 56.05
C ASN A 18 4.44 -26.21 57.26
N PRO A 19 4.91 -26.12 58.52
CA PRO A 19 4.04 -26.21 59.71
C PRO A 19 3.15 -24.98 59.99
N SER A 20 3.20 -23.93 59.16
CA SER A 20 2.31 -22.76 59.25
C SER A 20 1.08 -22.83 58.32
N LEU A 21 0.91 -23.93 57.56
CA LEU A 21 -0.13 -24.11 56.53
C LEU A 21 -1.21 -25.17 56.89
N ILE A 22 -1.42 -25.46 58.17
CA ILE A 22 -2.35 -26.52 58.63
C ILE A 22 -3.85 -26.18 58.39
N GLY A 23 -4.21 -24.96 57.98
CA GLY A 23 -5.61 -24.53 57.90
C GLY A 23 -6.37 -24.77 56.59
N VAL A 24 -5.72 -24.86 55.42
CA VAL A 24 -6.45 -24.82 54.12
C VAL A 24 -5.80 -25.73 53.07
N HIS A 25 -5.79 -27.04 53.29
CA HIS A 25 -5.56 -28.01 52.22
C HIS A 25 -6.90 -28.45 51.62
N ILE A 26 -7.43 -27.63 50.72
CA ILE A 26 -8.55 -28.02 49.84
C ILE A 26 -7.94 -28.64 48.58
N ASP A 27 -8.24 -29.92 48.33
CA ASP A 27 -7.85 -30.59 47.10
C ASP A 27 -8.79 -30.15 45.95
N PHE A 28 -8.32 -29.23 45.11
CA PHE A 28 -9.09 -28.65 44.00
C PHE A 28 -9.24 -29.59 42.78
N SER A 29 -8.83 -30.85 42.88
CA SER A 29 -8.96 -31.85 41.81
C SER A 29 -10.42 -32.12 41.37
N ILE A 30 -11.42 -31.75 42.19
CA ILE A 30 -12.86 -31.81 41.89
C ILE A 30 -13.28 -30.81 40.78
N LEU A 31 -12.56 -29.68 40.67
CA LEU A 31 -12.82 -28.59 39.72
C LEU A 31 -11.56 -28.33 38.89
N LYS A 32 -11.15 -29.31 38.07
CA LYS A 32 -10.06 -29.11 37.08
C LYS A 32 -10.51 -28.14 35.99
N VAL A 33 -10.33 -26.85 36.25
CA VAL A 33 -10.38 -25.81 35.21
C VAL A 33 -9.06 -25.05 35.28
N GLN A 34 -8.33 -24.97 34.18
CA GLN A 34 -7.10 -24.18 34.11
C GLN A 34 -7.48 -22.75 33.70
N PRO A 35 -7.18 -21.72 34.50
CA PRO A 35 -7.24 -20.35 34.03
C PRO A 35 -6.02 -20.01 33.18
N PRO A 36 -6.18 -19.01 32.29
CA PRO A 36 -5.09 -18.46 31.48
C PRO A 36 -3.93 -17.89 32.34
N ASN A 37 -2.74 -17.83 31.75
CA ASN A 37 -1.49 -17.43 32.43
C ASN A 37 -1.51 -15.95 32.89
N GLU A 38 -2.37 -15.14 32.28
CA GLU A 38 -2.54 -13.71 32.41
C GLU A 38 -3.14 -13.31 33.78
N TYR A 39 -3.88 -14.23 34.43
CA TYR A 39 -4.45 -14.02 35.76
C TYR A 39 -3.42 -14.15 36.90
N ARG A 40 -2.17 -14.52 36.60
CA ARG A 40 -1.10 -14.62 37.61
C ARG A 40 -0.75 -13.26 38.21
N ASP A 41 -0.90 -12.18 37.43
CA ASP A 41 -0.65 -10.81 37.88
C ASP A 41 -1.84 -10.20 38.63
N LEU A 42 -3.06 -10.76 38.49
CA LEU A 42 -4.21 -10.46 39.36
C LEU A 42 -3.92 -10.85 40.82
N GLY A 43 -3.07 -11.86 41.04
CA GLY A 43 -2.53 -12.16 42.37
C GLY A 43 -1.61 -11.08 42.93
N LYS A 44 -0.97 -10.28 42.06
CA LYS A 44 -0.11 -9.16 42.44
C LYS A 44 -0.88 -7.86 42.64
N SER A 45 -2.10 -7.73 42.10
CA SER A 45 -2.99 -6.57 42.34
C SER A 45 -3.58 -6.52 43.76
N LEU A 46 -3.05 -7.31 44.69
CA LEU A 46 -3.22 -7.20 46.14
C LEU A 46 -2.56 -5.93 46.75
N GLU A 47 -2.53 -4.81 46.03
CA GLU A 47 -2.23 -3.51 46.65
C GLU A 47 -3.29 -3.14 47.69
N ILE A 48 -4.54 -3.52 47.46
CA ILE A 48 -5.66 -3.27 48.40
C ILE A 48 -5.46 -4.03 49.72
N ALA A 49 -5.01 -5.29 49.66
CA ALA A 49 -4.71 -6.08 50.86
C ALA A 49 -3.45 -5.60 51.61
N ASN A 50 -2.59 -4.81 50.95
CA ASN A 50 -1.43 -4.16 51.57
C ASN A 50 -1.68 -2.71 51.98
N SER A 51 -2.84 -2.13 51.64
CA SER A 51 -3.20 -0.76 51.99
C SER A 51 -3.59 -0.68 53.47
N PRO A 52 -2.87 0.10 54.31
CA PRO A 52 -3.22 0.25 55.71
C PRO A 52 -4.56 0.98 55.91
N THR A 53 -5.07 1.65 54.88
CA THR A 53 -6.33 2.40 54.90
C THR A 53 -7.55 1.49 54.72
N PHE A 54 -7.43 0.45 53.89
CA PHE A 54 -8.54 -0.46 53.55
C PHE A 54 -8.36 -1.86 54.15
N ASN A 55 -7.14 -2.23 54.54
CA ASN A 55 -6.83 -3.42 55.30
C ASN A 55 -5.99 -3.07 56.55
N PRO A 56 -6.61 -2.47 57.58
CA PRO A 56 -5.90 -2.06 58.78
C PRO A 56 -5.37 -3.29 59.53
N LYS A 57 -4.12 -3.23 60.00
CA LYS A 57 -3.58 -4.24 60.90
C LYS A 57 -4.04 -3.96 62.32
N GLY A 58 -4.47 -4.98 63.05
CA GLY A 58 -4.87 -4.80 64.44
C GLY A 58 -3.75 -4.22 65.31
N ALA A 59 -4.00 -3.04 65.88
CA ALA A 59 -3.18 -2.45 66.93
C ALA A 59 -3.51 -3.03 68.32
N ALA A 60 -2.60 -2.85 69.28
CA ALA A 60 -2.75 -3.33 70.66
C ALA A 60 -4.03 -2.81 71.36
N GLN A 61 -4.57 -1.68 70.91
CA GLN A 61 -5.83 -1.09 71.38
C GLN A 61 -7.07 -1.96 71.12
N HIS A 62 -6.98 -2.95 70.23
CA HIS A 62 -8.08 -3.82 69.86
C HIS A 62 -8.17 -5.12 70.66
N GLY A 63 -7.27 -5.31 71.65
CA GLY A 63 -7.33 -6.42 72.60
C GLY A 63 -7.28 -7.81 71.94
N LEU A 64 -8.11 -8.73 72.43
CA LEU A 64 -8.17 -10.14 72.00
C LEU A 64 -8.44 -10.31 70.49
N PHE A 65 -9.10 -9.34 69.86
CA PHE A 65 -9.50 -9.38 68.45
C PHE A 65 -8.50 -8.71 67.51
N ALA A 66 -7.32 -8.29 68.00
CA ALA A 66 -6.31 -7.65 67.17
C ALA A 66 -5.90 -8.51 65.95
N ASN A 67 -5.93 -9.84 66.08
CA ASN A 67 -5.61 -10.75 64.97
C ASN A 67 -6.76 -10.90 63.95
N GLU A 68 -7.98 -10.50 64.31
CA GLU A 68 -9.19 -10.58 63.47
C GLU A 68 -9.49 -9.23 62.77
N ILE A 69 -8.59 -8.25 62.87
CA ILE A 69 -8.74 -6.93 62.28
C ILE A 69 -8.01 -6.86 60.94
N GLY A 70 -8.80 -6.57 59.91
CA GLY A 70 -8.37 -6.55 58.52
C GLY A 70 -9.28 -7.43 57.66
N ALA A 71 -9.21 -7.24 56.35
CA ALA A 71 -9.85 -8.11 55.38
C ALA A 71 -9.07 -9.43 55.28
N ASP A 72 -9.75 -10.57 55.43
CA ASP A 72 -9.14 -11.87 55.18
C ASP A 72 -8.95 -12.10 53.67
N GLY A 73 -7.78 -11.74 53.16
CA GLY A 73 -7.34 -11.99 51.78
C GLY A 73 -6.51 -13.27 51.63
N THR A 74 -6.50 -14.15 52.63
CA THR A 74 -5.60 -15.33 52.65
C THR A 74 -5.94 -16.31 51.55
N SER A 75 -7.23 -16.50 51.26
CA SER A 75 -7.70 -17.42 50.23
C SER A 75 -7.32 -17.00 48.80
N ILE A 76 -7.41 -15.72 48.45
CA ILE A 76 -6.99 -15.21 47.14
C ILE A 76 -5.47 -15.26 46.98
N TRP A 77 -4.72 -14.96 48.03
CA TRP A 77 -3.25 -15.02 48.03
C TRP A 77 -2.74 -16.46 47.90
N ALA A 78 -3.33 -17.39 48.65
CA ALA A 78 -3.04 -18.82 48.53
C ALA A 78 -3.41 -19.35 47.14
N ALA A 79 -4.56 -18.92 46.59
CA ALA A 79 -5.00 -19.30 45.26
C ALA A 79 -4.04 -18.82 44.16
N ALA A 80 -3.58 -17.57 44.23
CA ALA A 80 -2.64 -16.98 43.27
C ALA A 80 -1.24 -17.61 43.29
N THR A 81 -0.82 -18.19 44.42
CA THR A 81 0.53 -18.76 44.61
C THR A 81 0.58 -20.28 44.46
N SER A 82 -0.56 -20.98 44.56
CA SER A 82 -0.60 -22.45 44.55
C SER A 82 -0.69 -23.03 43.14
N SER A 83 -1.75 -22.68 42.38
CA SER A 83 -1.94 -23.18 41.03
C SER A 83 -2.95 -22.34 40.28
N SER A 84 -2.88 -22.38 38.94
CA SER A 84 -3.87 -21.72 38.10
C SER A 84 -5.29 -22.20 38.48
N SER A 85 -5.57 -23.49 38.59
CA SER A 85 -6.92 -23.95 38.96
C SER A 85 -7.46 -23.42 40.31
N ALA A 86 -6.60 -23.07 41.27
CA ALA A 86 -7.05 -22.50 42.54
C ALA A 86 -7.60 -21.07 42.38
N ILE A 87 -7.00 -20.22 41.52
CA ILE A 87 -7.50 -18.85 41.30
C ILE A 87 -8.83 -18.85 40.54
N ALA A 88 -8.99 -19.75 39.57
CA ALA A 88 -10.26 -19.94 38.86
C ALA A 88 -11.42 -20.27 39.82
N VAL A 89 -11.16 -21.16 40.77
CA VAL A 89 -12.14 -21.56 41.78
C VAL A 89 -12.44 -20.42 42.76
N HIS A 90 -11.42 -19.65 43.16
CA HIS A 90 -11.63 -18.46 43.99
C HIS A 90 -12.51 -17.40 43.30
N LEU A 91 -12.25 -17.12 42.02
CA LEU A 91 -13.04 -16.19 41.20
C LEU A 91 -14.51 -16.63 41.02
N LEU A 92 -14.76 -17.94 40.99
CA LEU A 92 -16.11 -18.51 40.97
C LEU A 92 -16.86 -18.28 42.30
N ALA A 93 -16.16 -18.36 43.43
CA ALA A 93 -16.74 -18.14 44.76
C ALA A 93 -17.14 -16.68 45.00
N SER A 94 -16.47 -15.75 44.33
CA SER A 94 -16.83 -14.33 44.34
C SER A 94 -18.16 -14.04 43.62
N ILE A 95 -18.60 -14.95 42.72
CA ILE A 95 -19.79 -14.77 41.86
C ILE A 95 -21.01 -15.60 42.34
N SER A 96 -20.84 -16.65 43.17
CA SER A 96 -21.88 -17.67 43.39
C SER A 96 -22.00 -18.23 44.82
N ILE A 97 -23.10 -18.97 45.08
CA ILE A 97 -23.38 -19.69 46.32
C ILE A 97 -22.75 -21.09 46.25
N TRP A 98 -21.68 -21.31 47.02
CA TRP A 98 -20.77 -22.45 46.83
C TRP A 98 -21.36 -23.83 47.20
N MET A 99 -22.22 -23.89 48.22
CA MET A 99 -22.78 -25.15 48.72
C MET A 99 -23.68 -25.85 47.69
N GLU A 100 -24.41 -25.07 46.89
CA GLU A 100 -25.32 -25.58 45.87
C GLU A 100 -24.56 -26.07 44.62
N LEU A 101 -23.41 -25.45 44.32
CA LEU A 101 -22.57 -25.83 43.18
C LEU A 101 -21.76 -27.10 43.46
N ILE A 102 -21.26 -27.28 44.69
CA ILE A 102 -20.61 -28.53 45.10
C ILE A 102 -21.59 -29.69 45.07
N SER A 103 -22.81 -29.52 45.60
CA SER A 103 -23.80 -30.61 45.66
C SER A 103 -24.21 -31.04 44.24
N ALA A 104 -24.49 -30.09 43.35
CA ALA A 104 -24.78 -30.35 41.95
C ALA A 104 -23.61 -31.05 41.22
N ARG A 105 -22.37 -30.62 41.48
CA ARG A 105 -21.18 -31.23 40.87
C ARG A 105 -20.90 -32.64 41.39
N LYS A 106 -21.07 -32.88 42.69
CA LYS A 106 -20.95 -34.23 43.29
C LYS A 106 -21.96 -35.21 42.67
N GLN A 107 -23.19 -34.75 42.43
CA GLN A 107 -24.23 -35.55 41.78
C GLN A 107 -23.89 -35.85 40.30
N THR A 108 -23.28 -34.90 39.60
CA THR A 108 -22.80 -35.08 38.21
C THR A 108 -21.61 -36.04 38.13
N LEU A 109 -20.68 -35.97 39.08
CA LEU A 109 -19.50 -36.85 39.14
C LEU A 109 -19.88 -38.29 39.56
N ALA A 110 -20.89 -38.44 40.42
CA ALA A 110 -21.43 -39.75 40.79
C ALA A 110 -22.10 -40.48 39.61
N THR A 111 -22.53 -39.74 38.58
CA THR A 111 -23.25 -40.25 37.41
C THR A 111 -22.39 -40.36 36.13
N SER A 112 -21.13 -39.90 36.13
CA SER A 112 -20.30 -39.80 34.91
C SER A 112 -19.71 -41.12 34.39
N GLY A 113 -19.86 -42.22 35.14
CA GLY A 113 -19.42 -43.57 34.75
C GLY A 113 -17.90 -43.79 34.70
N LYS A 114 -17.08 -42.78 35.00
CA LYS A 114 -15.60 -42.89 35.03
C LYS A 114 -15.11 -43.21 36.46
N PRO A 115 -14.21 -44.20 36.66
CA PRO A 115 -13.74 -44.60 37.99
C PRO A 115 -13.08 -43.47 38.79
N ILE A 116 -12.34 -42.59 38.11
CA ILE A 116 -11.66 -41.43 38.71
C ILE A 116 -12.65 -40.35 39.17
N ASP A 117 -13.70 -40.12 38.39
CA ASP A 117 -14.74 -39.13 38.71
C ASP A 117 -15.62 -39.60 39.87
N PHE A 118 -15.91 -40.92 39.93
CA PHE A 118 -16.62 -41.53 41.06
C PHE A 118 -15.82 -41.41 42.35
N ALA A 119 -14.50 -41.66 42.32
CA ALA A 119 -13.61 -41.45 43.46
C ALA A 119 -13.57 -39.96 43.91
N ALA A 120 -13.59 -39.02 42.96
CA ALA A 120 -13.65 -37.58 43.27
C ALA A 120 -14.99 -37.14 43.90
N SER A 121 -16.09 -37.83 43.60
CA SER A 121 -17.40 -37.58 44.24
C SER A 121 -17.39 -37.92 45.75
N GLY A 122 -16.51 -38.84 46.16
CA GLY A 122 -16.32 -39.29 47.54
C GLY A 122 -15.47 -38.36 48.43
N ILE A 123 -14.88 -37.29 47.88
CA ILE A 123 -14.08 -36.33 48.66
C ILE A 123 -14.98 -35.56 49.64
N SER A 124 -14.69 -35.69 50.94
CA SER A 124 -15.41 -34.99 52.01
C SER A 124 -14.78 -33.62 52.29
N LEU A 125 -15.39 -32.57 51.74
CA LEU A 125 -15.16 -31.19 52.18
C LEU A 125 -16.03 -30.93 53.42
N THR A 126 -15.43 -30.49 54.53
CA THR A 126 -16.24 -30.12 55.70
C THR A 126 -16.94 -28.79 55.46
N ARG A 127 -18.14 -28.62 56.06
CA ARG A 127 -18.92 -27.37 55.94
C ARG A 127 -18.13 -26.17 56.43
N ASP A 128 -17.30 -26.36 57.47
CA ASP A 128 -16.47 -25.30 58.07
C ASP A 128 -15.34 -24.86 57.13
N GLN A 129 -14.71 -25.80 56.40
CA GLN A 129 -13.69 -25.46 55.39
C GLN A 129 -14.27 -24.63 54.25
N VAL A 130 -15.47 -25.01 53.77
CA VAL A 130 -16.18 -24.28 52.72
C VAL A 130 -16.62 -22.90 53.21
N ALA A 131 -17.14 -22.82 54.44
CA ALA A 131 -17.59 -21.58 55.05
C ALA A 131 -16.44 -20.59 55.25
N ASN A 132 -15.29 -21.04 55.76
CA ASN A 132 -14.11 -20.19 55.97
C ASN A 132 -13.61 -19.63 54.64
N TRP A 133 -13.53 -20.47 53.60
CA TRP A 133 -13.05 -20.04 52.30
C TRP A 133 -14.04 -19.10 51.58
N HIS A 134 -15.35 -19.35 51.68
CA HIS A 134 -16.37 -18.42 51.17
C HIS A 134 -16.35 -17.09 51.93
N THR A 135 -16.22 -17.12 53.26
CA THR A 135 -16.11 -15.92 54.09
C THR A 135 -14.88 -15.10 53.72
N SER A 136 -13.74 -15.74 53.48
CA SER A 136 -12.50 -15.11 52.99
C SER A 136 -12.71 -14.43 51.63
N ALA A 137 -13.35 -15.11 50.67
CA ALA A 137 -13.63 -14.54 49.35
C ALA A 137 -14.59 -13.34 49.41
N GLN A 138 -15.62 -13.40 50.26
CA GLN A 138 -16.57 -12.31 50.48
C GLN A 138 -15.94 -11.12 51.23
N ALA A 139 -15.10 -11.39 52.23
CA ALA A 139 -14.36 -10.36 52.95
C ALA A 139 -13.45 -9.55 52.01
N TRP A 140 -12.71 -10.25 51.13
CA TRP A 140 -11.91 -9.59 50.09
C TRP A 140 -12.77 -8.73 49.16
N ARG A 141 -13.90 -9.28 48.67
CA ARG A 141 -14.81 -8.57 47.75
C ARG A 141 -15.32 -7.27 48.36
N LEU A 142 -15.80 -7.30 49.61
CA LEU A 142 -16.30 -6.12 50.31
C LEU A 142 -15.22 -5.04 50.52
N THR A 143 -13.99 -5.45 50.81
CA THR A 143 -12.86 -4.53 50.94
C THR A 143 -12.45 -3.94 49.60
N ALA A 144 -12.50 -4.73 48.53
CA ALA A 144 -12.24 -4.26 47.18
C ALA A 144 -13.33 -3.29 46.68
N ASP A 145 -14.60 -3.51 47.06
CA ASP A 145 -15.73 -2.63 46.76
C ASP A 145 -15.52 -1.25 47.40
N GLN A 146 -15.05 -1.21 48.65
CA GLN A 146 -14.71 0.04 49.34
C GLN A 146 -13.50 0.75 48.73
N ALA A 147 -12.44 0.01 48.40
CA ALA A 147 -11.22 0.59 47.83
C ALA A 147 -11.45 1.19 46.43
N ASN A 148 -12.40 0.65 45.67
CA ASN A 148 -12.73 1.09 44.30
C ASN A 148 -14.14 1.70 44.18
N GLU A 149 -14.71 2.23 45.27
CA GLU A 149 -16.13 2.62 45.36
C GLU A 149 -16.60 3.47 44.17
N ARG A 150 -15.81 4.45 43.74
CA ARG A 150 -16.17 5.33 42.62
C ARG A 150 -16.30 4.55 41.30
N ARG A 151 -15.33 3.70 40.98
CA ARG A 151 -15.31 2.90 39.73
C ARG A 151 -16.40 1.82 39.77
N GLN A 152 -16.56 1.17 40.92
CA GLN A 152 -17.59 0.17 41.15
C GLN A 152 -19.01 0.74 41.02
N ARG A 153 -19.27 1.89 41.65
CA ARG A 153 -20.56 2.57 41.56
C ARG A 153 -20.87 3.03 40.13
N GLN A 154 -19.85 3.50 39.41
CA GLN A 154 -20.00 3.85 37.99
C GLN A 154 -20.35 2.63 37.13
N LEU A 155 -19.67 1.50 37.32
CA LEU A 155 -19.95 0.25 36.61
C LEU A 155 -21.37 -0.27 36.89
N LEU A 156 -21.78 -0.30 38.16
CA LEU A 156 -23.12 -0.75 38.57
C LEU A 156 -24.22 0.15 37.98
N LEU A 157 -24.03 1.47 37.98
CA LEU A 157 -24.97 2.39 37.32
C LEU A 157 -25.09 2.12 35.82
N ILE A 158 -24.00 1.74 35.14
CA ILE A 158 -24.04 1.38 33.72
C ILE A 158 -24.83 0.09 33.51
N ILE A 159 -24.59 -0.94 34.34
CA ILE A 159 -25.31 -2.22 34.31
C ILE A 159 -26.82 -2.00 34.50
N ASP A 160 -27.20 -1.23 35.53
CA ASP A 160 -28.61 -0.97 35.86
C ASP A 160 -29.33 -0.21 34.72
N ASN A 161 -28.66 0.74 34.07
CA ASN A 161 -29.24 1.53 32.98
C ASN A 161 -29.38 0.74 31.66
N LEU A 162 -28.60 -0.32 31.46
CA LEU A 162 -28.64 -1.11 30.21
C LEU A 162 -29.73 -2.19 30.21
N GLY A 163 -30.23 -2.60 31.38
CA GLY A 163 -31.32 -3.59 31.48
C GLY A 163 -30.97 -4.98 30.93
N ILE A 164 -29.69 -5.37 30.96
CA ILE A 164 -29.19 -6.63 30.40
C ILE A 164 -29.43 -7.78 31.40
N SER A 165 -30.07 -8.87 30.98
CA SER A 165 -30.24 -10.07 31.81
C SER A 165 -28.91 -10.84 31.97
N VAL A 166 -28.64 -11.33 33.18
CA VAL A 166 -27.42 -12.09 33.49
C VAL A 166 -27.46 -13.53 32.93
N SER A 167 -28.64 -14.15 32.87
CA SER A 167 -28.86 -15.50 32.32
C SER A 167 -30.31 -15.72 31.92
N GLY A 168 -30.55 -16.56 30.90
CA GLY A 168 -31.87 -17.03 30.47
C GLY A 168 -32.15 -18.52 30.76
N LYS A 169 -31.25 -19.23 31.44
CA LYS A 169 -31.40 -20.67 31.75
C LYS A 169 -32.08 -20.90 33.11
N SER A 170 -32.92 -21.93 33.21
CA SER A 170 -33.79 -22.20 34.38
C SER A 170 -33.13 -22.94 35.54
N THR A 171 -31.98 -23.59 35.34
CA THR A 171 -31.23 -24.32 36.39
C THR A 171 -30.08 -23.47 36.93
N LEU A 172 -30.05 -23.28 38.26
CA LEU A 172 -29.10 -22.38 38.94
C LEU A 172 -27.63 -22.79 38.73
N SER A 173 -27.31 -24.09 38.79
CA SER A 173 -25.93 -24.58 38.65
C SER A 173 -25.35 -24.41 37.24
N ASP A 174 -26.14 -24.72 36.21
CA ASP A 174 -25.69 -24.62 34.82
C ASP A 174 -25.60 -23.15 34.39
N SER A 175 -26.59 -22.35 34.83
CA SER A 175 -26.57 -20.89 34.67
C SER A 175 -25.31 -20.27 35.27
N VAL A 176 -24.93 -20.64 36.50
CA VAL A 176 -23.76 -20.06 37.18
C VAL A 176 -22.45 -20.46 36.50
N LEU A 177 -22.30 -21.72 36.10
CA LEU A 177 -21.08 -22.20 35.45
C LEU A 177 -20.90 -21.59 34.05
N ASP A 178 -21.99 -21.41 33.30
CA ASP A 178 -21.96 -20.75 32.00
C ASP A 178 -21.66 -19.25 32.12
N VAL A 179 -22.31 -18.57 33.09
CA VAL A 179 -22.00 -17.17 33.43
C VAL A 179 -20.53 -17.00 33.78
N TRP A 180 -19.99 -17.88 34.62
CA TRP A 180 -18.59 -17.86 35.03
C TRP A 180 -17.63 -18.13 33.87
N ARG A 181 -17.91 -19.14 33.04
CA ARG A 181 -17.11 -19.45 31.84
C ARG A 181 -17.09 -18.25 30.88
N SER A 182 -18.25 -17.68 30.58
CA SER A 182 -18.37 -16.52 29.69
C SER A 182 -17.61 -15.30 30.24
N ALA A 183 -17.74 -15.03 31.55
CA ALA A 183 -16.98 -13.97 32.20
C ALA A 183 -15.46 -14.19 32.12
N MET A 184 -14.97 -15.40 32.42
CA MET A 184 -13.53 -15.72 32.40
C MET A 184 -12.91 -15.50 31.02
N ILE A 185 -13.56 -15.99 29.95
CA ILE A 185 -13.04 -15.85 28.58
C ILE A 185 -13.08 -14.38 28.15
N THR A 186 -14.09 -13.62 28.56
CA THR A 186 -14.21 -12.20 28.17
C THR A 186 -13.13 -11.37 28.82
N VAL A 187 -13.00 -11.52 30.14
CA VAL A 187 -12.05 -10.75 30.95
C VAL A 187 -10.61 -11.11 30.55
N ASP A 188 -10.33 -12.36 30.22
CA ASP A 188 -9.02 -12.79 29.73
C ASP A 188 -8.59 -12.00 28.49
N LYS A 189 -9.49 -11.94 27.49
CA LYS A 189 -9.25 -11.17 26.27
C LYS A 189 -9.09 -9.67 26.57
N LEU A 190 -9.89 -9.12 27.48
CA LEU A 190 -9.80 -7.69 27.84
C LEU A 190 -8.47 -7.35 28.51
N VAL A 191 -8.04 -8.17 29.47
CA VAL A 191 -6.73 -8.01 30.14
C VAL A 191 -5.60 -8.12 29.12
N ALA A 192 -5.72 -9.00 28.11
CA ALA A 192 -4.79 -9.09 26.99
C ALA A 192 -4.84 -7.89 26.00
N GLY A 193 -5.66 -6.87 26.26
CA GLY A 193 -5.78 -5.67 25.43
C GLY A 193 -6.66 -5.85 24.19
N LYS A 194 -7.45 -6.92 24.13
CA LYS A 194 -8.36 -7.23 23.01
C LYS A 194 -9.76 -6.66 23.32
N PRO A 195 -10.27 -5.68 22.57
CA PRO A 195 -11.60 -5.12 22.81
C PRO A 195 -12.70 -6.18 22.62
N GLN A 196 -13.74 -6.14 23.46
CA GLN A 196 -14.84 -7.11 23.47
C GLN A 196 -16.20 -6.41 23.39
N SER A 197 -17.17 -7.02 22.70
CA SER A 197 -18.58 -6.60 22.76
C SER A 197 -19.35 -7.55 23.67
N VAL A 198 -20.10 -6.98 24.61
CA VAL A 198 -20.82 -7.75 25.63
C VAL A 198 -22.32 -7.54 25.47
N GLN A 199 -23.03 -8.64 25.22
CA GLN A 199 -24.48 -8.68 25.03
C GLN A 199 -25.23 -9.27 26.23
N THR A 200 -24.54 -10.04 27.08
CA THR A 200 -25.11 -10.69 28.28
C THR A 200 -24.57 -10.06 29.56
N GLY A 201 -25.32 -10.15 30.67
CA GLY A 201 -24.88 -9.59 31.95
C GLY A 201 -23.73 -10.36 32.59
N ALA A 202 -23.38 -11.54 32.07
CA ALA A 202 -22.39 -12.45 32.65
C ALA A 202 -20.97 -11.85 32.74
N PRO A 203 -20.38 -11.30 31.65
CA PRO A 203 -19.07 -10.66 31.74
C PRO A 203 -19.06 -9.40 32.61
N LEU A 204 -20.16 -8.65 32.63
CA LEU A 204 -20.32 -7.47 33.48
C LEU A 204 -20.33 -7.83 34.97
N LEU A 205 -21.01 -8.93 35.33
CA LEU A 205 -21.00 -9.47 36.67
C LEU A 205 -19.61 -9.96 37.08
N GLY A 206 -18.86 -10.57 36.15
CA GLY A 206 -17.47 -10.95 36.36
C GLY A 206 -16.57 -9.76 36.65
N LEU A 207 -16.63 -8.71 35.82
CA LEU A 207 -15.88 -7.47 36.01
C LEU A 207 -16.19 -6.80 37.35
N ALA A 208 -17.46 -6.71 37.71
CA ALA A 208 -17.90 -6.16 39.00
C ALA A 208 -17.44 -7.02 40.19
N SER A 209 -17.42 -8.34 40.05
CA SER A 209 -17.02 -9.26 41.13
C SER A 209 -15.50 -9.36 41.29
N TRP A 210 -14.75 -9.17 40.21
CA TRP A 210 -13.28 -9.27 40.17
C TRP A 210 -12.58 -7.91 40.22
N HIS A 211 -13.34 -6.82 40.28
CA HIS A 211 -12.84 -5.44 40.42
C HIS A 211 -11.90 -5.02 39.28
N LEU A 212 -12.32 -5.34 38.06
CA LEU A 212 -11.64 -4.96 36.83
C LEU A 212 -12.48 -3.94 36.07
N TYR A 213 -11.85 -2.83 35.68
CA TYR A 213 -12.53 -1.61 35.25
C TYR A 213 -12.08 -1.16 33.85
N PRO A 214 -12.46 -1.89 32.77
CA PRO A 214 -12.07 -1.52 31.41
C PRO A 214 -12.68 -0.18 31.01
N ASP A 215 -12.04 0.49 30.05
CA ASP A 215 -12.68 1.57 29.31
C ASP A 215 -13.88 1.00 28.54
N MET A 216 -14.98 1.76 28.45
CA MET A 216 -16.24 1.29 27.86
C MET A 216 -16.80 2.28 26.85
N VAL A 217 -17.42 1.75 25.79
CA VAL A 217 -18.27 2.48 24.84
C VAL A 217 -19.69 1.96 25.04
N VAL A 218 -20.59 2.84 25.51
CA VAL A 218 -21.95 2.45 25.88
C VAL A 218 -22.96 3.03 24.88
N PHE A 219 -23.69 2.14 24.21
CA PHE A 219 -24.81 2.45 23.34
C PHE A 219 -26.11 2.37 24.17
N GLY A 220 -26.80 3.50 24.37
CA GLY A 220 -28.04 3.55 25.14
C GLY A 220 -29.28 3.44 24.23
N ARG A 221 -30.40 2.95 24.77
CA ARG A 221 -31.70 2.90 24.07
C ARG A 221 -32.28 4.29 23.74
N ASP A 222 -31.95 5.30 24.56
CA ASP A 222 -32.50 6.68 24.46
C ASP A 222 -31.44 7.80 24.59
N LYS A 223 -30.13 7.50 24.58
CA LYS A 223 -29.06 8.49 24.80
C LYS A 223 -27.89 8.28 23.82
N ASP A 224 -27.25 9.39 23.45
CA ASP A 224 -26.03 9.40 22.62
C ASP A 224 -24.96 8.44 23.14
N VAL A 225 -24.11 7.95 22.22
CA VAL A 225 -22.98 7.06 22.51
C VAL A 225 -22.08 7.70 23.57
N LYS A 226 -21.79 6.98 24.66
CA LYS A 226 -20.95 7.49 25.76
C LYS A 226 -19.65 6.72 25.86
N ASP A 227 -18.55 7.45 25.73
CA ASP A 227 -17.21 6.97 26.09
C ASP A 227 -16.98 7.12 27.59
N VAL A 228 -16.73 5.99 28.25
CA VAL A 228 -16.44 5.91 29.68
C VAL A 228 -15.00 5.49 29.87
N LYS A 229 -14.14 6.42 30.30
CA LYS A 229 -12.73 6.17 30.60
C LYS A 229 -12.53 5.84 32.08
N GLN A 230 -12.07 4.63 32.37
CA GLN A 230 -11.82 4.14 33.73
C GLN A 230 -10.31 4.00 34.03
N ASN A 231 -9.50 3.81 32.98
CA ASN A 231 -8.02 3.75 33.05
C ASN A 231 -7.51 2.80 34.13
N ASP A 232 -7.95 1.55 34.10
CA ASP A 232 -7.46 0.50 35.00
C ASP A 232 -6.05 0.04 34.58
N PRO A 233 -5.04 0.11 35.46
CA PRO A 233 -3.69 -0.33 35.14
C PRO A 233 -3.56 -1.85 34.91
N LEU A 234 -4.54 -2.65 35.35
CA LEU A 234 -4.54 -4.10 35.16
C LEU A 234 -5.02 -4.54 33.77
N ILE A 235 -5.51 -3.60 32.98
CA ILE A 235 -6.05 -3.85 31.64
C ILE A 235 -5.09 -3.22 30.62
N ASN A 236 -4.52 -4.05 29.76
CA ASN A 236 -3.64 -3.56 28.72
C ASN A 236 -4.38 -2.57 27.81
N ARG A 237 -3.67 -1.52 27.37
CA ARG A 237 -4.21 -0.52 26.44
C ARG A 237 -4.78 -1.22 25.20
N GLY A 238 -6.04 -0.93 24.89
CA GLY A 238 -6.81 -1.60 23.82
C GLY A 238 -7.96 -2.48 24.34
N GLY A 239 -7.93 -2.90 25.60
CA GLY A 239 -9.00 -3.67 26.26
C GLY A 239 -10.25 -2.84 26.54
N ILE A 240 -10.97 -2.46 25.48
CA ILE A 240 -12.19 -1.65 25.54
C ILE A 240 -13.42 -2.56 25.45
N ILE A 241 -14.42 -2.33 26.31
CA ILE A 241 -15.71 -3.00 26.24
C ILE A 241 -16.71 -2.17 25.43
N THR A 242 -17.50 -2.83 24.58
CA THR A 242 -18.66 -2.23 23.91
C THR A 242 -19.95 -2.81 24.50
N LEU A 243 -20.88 -1.95 24.93
CA LEU A 243 -22.14 -2.33 25.60
C LEU A 243 -23.36 -1.76 24.90
N GLY A 244 -24.48 -2.48 24.95
CA GLY A 244 -25.78 -1.99 24.48
C GLY A 244 -26.10 -2.25 23.01
N ILE A 245 -25.33 -3.12 22.35
CA ILE A 245 -25.61 -3.63 21.01
C ILE A 245 -26.31 -4.98 21.13
N GLN A 246 -27.53 -5.09 20.59
CA GLN A 246 -28.31 -6.33 20.56
C GLN A 246 -28.30 -6.91 19.14
N ASP A 247 -27.55 -8.00 18.93
CA ASP A 247 -27.58 -8.76 17.67
C ASP A 247 -28.45 -10.01 17.87
N THR A 248 -29.72 -9.91 17.45
CA THR A 248 -30.74 -10.97 17.64
C THR A 248 -30.42 -12.26 16.90
N ARG A 249 -29.58 -12.20 15.87
CA ARG A 249 -29.20 -13.34 15.02
C ARG A 249 -28.20 -14.26 15.67
N ARG A 250 -27.40 -13.72 16.58
CA ARG A 250 -26.30 -14.43 17.25
C ARG A 250 -26.70 -14.81 18.67
N SER A 251 -27.96 -15.23 18.81
CA SER A 251 -28.54 -15.77 20.05
C SER A 251 -27.87 -17.11 20.39
N GLY A 252 -26.69 -17.02 20.98
CA GLY A 252 -25.87 -18.14 21.44
C GLY A 252 -24.78 -17.65 22.40
N ASP A 253 -24.45 -18.48 23.39
CA ASP A 253 -23.38 -18.24 24.38
C ASP A 253 -22.07 -17.85 23.65
N GLY A 254 -21.67 -16.57 23.70
CA GLY A 254 -20.52 -16.12 22.93
C GLY A 254 -20.10 -14.68 23.18
N ILE A 255 -18.79 -14.46 23.09
CA ILE A 255 -18.13 -13.16 23.20
C ILE A 255 -17.81 -12.71 21.78
N TYR A 256 -18.44 -11.63 21.36
CA TYR A 256 -18.36 -11.17 19.98
C TYR A 256 -17.40 -9.99 19.86
N TRP A 257 -16.63 -9.99 18.79
CA TRP A 257 -15.88 -8.80 18.37
C TRP A 257 -16.80 -7.94 17.50
N SER A 258 -17.07 -6.71 17.94
CA SER A 258 -17.74 -5.69 17.13
C SER A 258 -16.98 -4.38 17.21
N LEU A 259 -16.67 -3.77 16.07
CA LEU A 259 -15.91 -2.53 15.98
C LEU A 259 -16.79 -1.44 15.33
N PRO A 260 -17.15 -0.34 16.02
CA PRO A 260 -17.88 0.75 15.38
C PRO A 260 -17.02 1.39 14.30
N LEU A 261 -17.51 1.48 13.05
CA LEU A 261 -16.74 2.05 11.92
C LEU A 261 -16.34 3.52 12.17
N ALA A 262 -17.19 4.29 12.86
CA ALA A 262 -16.85 5.67 13.23
C ALA A 262 -15.63 5.77 14.17
N HIS A 263 -15.37 4.72 14.95
CA HIS A 263 -14.27 4.68 15.91
C HIS A 263 -13.01 4.03 15.32
N LEU A 264 -13.05 3.44 14.11
CA LEU A 264 -11.85 2.89 13.43
C LEU A 264 -10.71 3.90 13.37
N ARG A 265 -11.01 5.19 13.16
CA ARG A 265 -10.02 6.27 13.14
C ARG A 265 -9.39 6.58 14.52
N TYR A 266 -10.00 6.13 15.60
CA TYR A 266 -9.72 6.57 16.97
C TYR A 266 -9.42 5.42 17.94
N TYR A 267 -9.14 4.19 17.46
CA TYR A 267 -8.68 3.08 18.29
C TYR A 267 -7.24 3.32 18.81
N GLY A 268 -7.12 4.29 19.72
CA GLY A 268 -5.97 4.54 20.58
C GLY A 268 -4.70 5.04 19.89
N GLU A 269 -3.85 5.70 20.68
CA GLU A 269 -2.47 5.90 20.28
C GLU A 269 -1.81 4.52 20.04
N PRO A 270 -0.97 4.36 19.00
CA PRO A 270 -0.28 3.12 18.74
C PRO A 270 0.42 2.64 20.01
N VAL A 271 0.11 1.43 20.45
CA VAL A 271 0.90 0.77 21.49
C VAL A 271 2.31 0.65 20.91
N ARG A 272 3.23 1.47 21.42
CA ARG A 272 4.66 1.32 21.15
C ARG A 272 5.05 -0.01 21.76
N SER A 273 4.92 -1.09 20.99
CA SER A 273 5.69 -2.28 21.27
C SER A 273 7.14 -1.86 21.03
N GLU A 274 7.89 -1.64 22.10
CA GLU A 274 9.33 -1.82 22.04
C GLU A 274 9.55 -3.30 21.73
N ALA A 275 9.41 -3.66 20.44
CA ALA A 275 10.20 -4.74 19.92
C ALA A 275 11.62 -4.31 20.22
N SER A 276 12.24 -5.00 21.17
CA SER A 276 13.67 -4.92 21.41
C SER A 276 14.32 -4.81 20.04
N LEU A 277 15.10 -3.73 19.83
CA LEU A 277 15.95 -3.52 18.67
C LEU A 277 16.95 -4.67 18.60
N SER A 278 16.45 -5.85 18.21
CA SER A 278 17.25 -6.87 17.62
C SER A 278 17.80 -6.22 16.36
N SER A 279 19.09 -6.37 16.17
CA SER A 279 19.86 -5.93 15.00
C SER A 279 19.43 -6.62 13.68
N GLN A 280 18.17 -7.07 13.60
CA GLN A 280 17.61 -7.94 12.57
C GLN A 280 16.16 -7.59 12.19
N THR A 281 15.69 -6.35 12.36
CA THR A 281 14.41 -5.97 11.74
C THR A 281 14.59 -5.83 10.23
N SER A 282 14.00 -6.74 9.45
CA SER A 282 13.98 -6.71 7.99
C SER A 282 13.04 -5.66 7.40
N ARG A 283 12.30 -4.93 8.25
CA ARG A 283 11.39 -3.87 7.85
C ARG A 283 12.09 -2.52 7.78
N VAL A 284 11.73 -1.74 6.77
CA VAL A 284 12.28 -0.41 6.51
C VAL A 284 11.13 0.57 6.24
N SER A 285 11.37 1.87 6.42
CA SER A 285 10.48 2.91 5.93
C SER A 285 10.50 2.99 4.41
N ILE A 286 9.50 3.64 3.82
CA ILE A 286 9.44 3.81 2.37
C ILE A 286 10.61 4.65 1.83
N ASP A 287 11.09 5.64 2.59
CA ASP A 287 12.23 6.47 2.19
C ASP A 287 13.55 5.68 2.25
N GLU A 288 13.70 4.76 3.22
CA GLU A 288 14.84 3.83 3.27
C GLU A 288 14.84 2.85 2.09
N LEU A 289 13.65 2.37 1.68
CA LEU A 289 13.52 1.55 0.48
C LEU A 289 13.94 2.33 -0.79
N LEU A 290 13.72 3.65 -0.86
CA LEU A 290 14.22 4.45 -1.99
C LEU A 290 15.75 4.45 -2.09
N TYR A 291 16.47 4.44 -0.98
CA TYR A 291 17.94 4.29 -1.01
C TYR A 291 18.36 2.92 -1.53
N VAL A 292 17.62 1.86 -1.20
CA VAL A 292 17.81 0.52 -1.75
C VAL A 292 17.53 0.50 -3.25
N ALA A 293 16.44 1.14 -3.69
CA ALA A 293 16.08 1.29 -5.10
C ALA A 293 17.15 2.05 -5.89
N LEU A 294 17.66 3.16 -5.35
CA LEU A 294 18.76 3.93 -5.92
C LEU A 294 20.01 3.06 -6.08
N GLY A 295 20.35 2.27 -5.06
CA GLY A 295 21.46 1.32 -5.10
C GLY A 295 21.32 0.23 -6.15
N SER A 296 20.11 -0.29 -6.37
CA SER A 296 19.81 -1.23 -7.45
C SER A 296 19.99 -0.56 -8.82
N LEU A 297 19.43 0.63 -9.02
CA LEU A 297 19.50 1.38 -10.28
C LEU A 297 20.94 1.68 -10.71
N VAL A 298 21.78 2.19 -9.79
CA VAL A 298 23.16 2.61 -10.12
C VAL A 298 24.17 1.47 -10.13
N ARG A 299 23.72 0.22 -9.93
CA ARG A 299 24.59 -0.95 -9.77
C ARG A 299 25.60 -1.09 -10.90
N ARG A 300 25.13 -1.04 -12.15
CA ARG A 300 25.97 -1.19 -13.35
C ARG A 300 26.65 0.11 -13.79
N TRP A 301 26.43 1.21 -13.07
CA TRP A 301 27.09 2.48 -13.31
C TRP A 301 28.41 2.55 -12.53
N CYS A 302 28.45 1.88 -11.38
CA CYS A 302 29.57 1.85 -10.45
C CYS A 302 30.46 0.62 -10.70
N ALA A 303 31.77 0.80 -10.75
CA ALA A 303 32.70 -0.33 -10.61
C ALA A 303 32.87 -0.68 -9.13
N ASP A 304 33.08 0.34 -8.29
CA ASP A 304 33.37 0.18 -6.86
C ASP A 304 32.41 0.98 -5.96
N ALA A 305 32.62 0.92 -4.63
CA ALA A 305 31.80 1.68 -3.67
C ALA A 305 32.01 3.20 -3.78
N ASP A 306 33.18 3.63 -4.23
CA ASP A 306 33.54 5.04 -4.34
C ASP A 306 32.80 5.75 -5.48
N ASP A 307 32.33 4.97 -6.47
CA ASP A 307 31.54 5.45 -7.61
C ASP A 307 30.08 5.80 -7.26
N ILE A 308 29.61 5.43 -6.05
CA ILE A 308 28.23 5.72 -5.61
C ILE A 308 27.96 7.23 -5.57
N GLU A 309 28.93 8.01 -5.08
CA GLU A 309 28.77 9.46 -5.00
C GLU A 309 28.74 10.14 -6.37
N PRO A 310 29.66 9.84 -7.31
CA PRO A 310 29.53 10.27 -8.71
C PRO A 310 28.20 9.87 -9.37
N ALA A 311 27.71 8.65 -9.13
CA ALA A 311 26.44 8.20 -9.67
C ALA A 311 25.26 9.01 -9.13
N ALA A 312 25.23 9.27 -7.81
CA ALA A 312 24.22 10.11 -7.18
C ALA A 312 24.24 11.55 -7.74
N LYS A 313 25.43 12.13 -7.94
CA LYS A 313 25.60 13.45 -8.58
C LYS A 313 25.05 13.47 -10.01
N LEU A 314 25.26 12.40 -10.76
CA LEU A 314 24.74 12.29 -12.13
C LEU A 314 23.21 12.24 -12.17
N VAL A 315 22.54 11.53 -11.25
CA VAL A 315 21.07 11.53 -11.14
C VAL A 315 20.54 12.93 -10.88
N VAL A 316 21.16 13.68 -9.96
CA VAL A 316 20.78 15.08 -9.66
C VAL A 316 21.01 16.00 -10.86
N GLN A 317 22.09 15.79 -11.62
CA GLN A 317 22.35 16.56 -12.84
C GLN A 317 21.34 16.28 -13.93
N LEU A 318 20.92 15.02 -14.10
CA LEU A 318 19.88 14.63 -15.07
C LEU A 318 18.54 15.31 -14.75
N ASP A 319 18.10 15.30 -13.48
CA ASP A 319 16.85 15.97 -13.06
C ASP A 319 16.88 17.48 -13.32
N LYS A 320 18.02 18.15 -13.08
CA LYS A 320 18.17 19.59 -13.34
C LYS A 320 18.23 19.93 -14.82
N PHE A 321 18.62 18.97 -15.67
CA PHE A 321 18.81 19.18 -17.10
C PHE A 321 17.52 18.95 -17.89
N VAL A 322 16.76 17.91 -17.52
CA VAL A 322 15.53 17.50 -18.22
C VAL A 322 14.37 18.38 -17.79
N ASP A 323 13.69 18.99 -18.77
CA ASP A 323 12.49 19.79 -18.52
C ASP A 323 11.29 18.86 -18.34
N ILE A 324 10.85 18.69 -17.09
CA ILE A 324 9.65 17.91 -16.72
C ILE A 324 8.46 18.87 -16.58
N PRO A 325 7.29 18.58 -17.18
CA PRO A 325 6.11 19.42 -17.04
C PRO A 325 5.77 19.72 -15.57
N GLY A 326 5.55 20.99 -15.25
CA GLY A 326 5.39 21.46 -13.86
C GLY A 326 4.25 20.79 -13.09
N ASP A 327 3.14 20.49 -13.77
CA ASP A 327 1.99 19.76 -13.23
C ASP A 327 2.40 18.36 -12.74
N VAL A 328 3.15 17.62 -13.55
CA VAL A 328 3.61 16.26 -13.23
C VAL A 328 4.68 16.29 -12.13
N ARG A 329 5.54 17.31 -12.13
CA ARG A 329 6.48 17.55 -11.03
C ARG A 329 5.76 17.83 -9.71
N GLY A 330 4.60 18.52 -9.75
CA GLY A 330 3.75 18.78 -8.59
C GLY A 330 2.98 17.55 -8.08
N ARG A 331 2.50 16.68 -8.99
CA ARG A 331 1.81 15.43 -8.64
C ARG A 331 2.75 14.29 -8.20
N GLY A 332 4.04 14.40 -8.53
CA GLY A 332 5.08 13.44 -8.17
C GLY A 332 5.60 12.69 -9.40
N ALA A 333 6.90 12.83 -9.66
CA ALA A 333 7.59 12.19 -10.77
C ALA A 333 8.78 11.36 -10.29
N TRP A 334 9.08 10.26 -10.98
CA TRP A 334 10.13 9.32 -10.54
C TRP A 334 11.54 9.91 -10.58
N LEU A 335 11.87 10.77 -11.56
CA LEU A 335 13.22 11.36 -11.69
C LEU A 335 13.50 12.39 -10.58
N PRO A 336 12.60 13.37 -10.31
CA PRO A 336 12.75 14.26 -9.16
C PRO A 336 12.77 13.51 -7.82
N LEU A 337 11.98 12.43 -7.68
CA LEU A 337 12.00 11.61 -6.47
C LEU A 337 13.39 11.01 -6.25
N LEU A 338 13.95 10.32 -7.26
CA LEU A 338 15.30 9.76 -7.16
C LEU A 338 16.38 10.83 -6.97
N ALA A 339 16.26 11.98 -7.62
CA ALA A 339 17.19 13.09 -7.47
C ALA A 339 17.12 13.67 -6.05
N SER A 340 15.93 13.79 -5.46
CA SER A 340 15.77 14.21 -4.07
C SER A 340 16.40 13.21 -3.10
N THR A 341 16.18 11.91 -3.29
CA THR A 341 16.83 10.84 -2.52
C THR A 341 18.35 10.88 -2.66
N ALA A 342 18.88 11.05 -3.87
CA ALA A 342 20.30 11.19 -4.11
C ALA A 342 20.86 12.46 -3.45
N GLN A 343 20.13 13.58 -3.51
CA GLN A 343 20.52 14.83 -2.88
C GLN A 343 20.57 14.72 -1.36
N SER A 344 19.60 14.03 -0.73
CA SER A 344 19.59 13.74 0.70
C SER A 344 20.82 12.94 1.13
N PHE A 345 21.22 11.93 0.36
CA PHE A 345 22.47 11.20 0.59
C PHE A 345 23.72 12.10 0.47
N LEU A 346 23.77 12.96 -0.55
CA LEU A 346 24.91 13.85 -0.79
C LEU A 346 25.06 14.91 0.32
N THR A 347 23.95 15.38 0.90
CA THR A 347 23.95 16.38 1.99
C THR A 347 24.08 15.79 3.38
N ALA A 348 23.77 14.50 3.57
CA ALA A 348 23.86 13.84 4.87
C ALA A 348 25.30 13.82 5.40
N GLN A 349 25.45 13.96 6.72
CA GLN A 349 26.73 13.96 7.43
C GLN A 349 26.72 12.94 8.58
N GLY A 350 27.91 12.52 9.03
CA GLY A 350 28.09 11.64 10.19
C GLY A 350 27.45 10.25 10.03
N ASP A 351 26.81 9.77 11.10
CA ASP A 351 26.23 8.43 11.19
C ASP A 351 25.08 8.22 10.20
N THR A 352 24.23 9.24 10.01
CA THR A 352 23.11 9.21 9.05
C THR A 352 23.59 8.90 7.63
N ARG A 353 24.73 9.49 7.21
CA ARG A 353 25.31 9.20 5.89
C ARG A 353 25.78 7.76 5.79
N SER A 354 26.35 7.22 6.86
CA SER A 354 26.82 5.83 6.92
C SER A 354 25.67 4.84 6.84
N GLU A 355 24.56 5.11 7.52
CA GLU A 355 23.32 4.32 7.45
C GLU A 355 22.71 4.33 6.04
N ILE A 356 22.54 5.53 5.45
CA ILE A 356 22.05 5.66 4.07
C ILE A 356 22.95 4.90 3.09
N LEU A 357 24.28 5.01 3.26
CA LEU A 357 25.24 4.29 2.43
C LEU A 357 25.09 2.76 2.56
N GLN A 358 24.73 2.24 3.74
CA GLN A 358 24.45 0.82 3.93
C GLN A 358 23.21 0.38 3.13
N PHE A 359 22.13 1.17 3.11
CA PHE A 359 20.95 0.87 2.29
C PHE A 359 21.27 0.88 0.79
N ILE A 360 22.02 1.86 0.30
CA ILE A 360 22.46 1.92 -1.11
C ILE A 360 23.34 0.70 -1.45
N LYS A 361 24.30 0.36 -0.59
CA LYS A 361 25.15 -0.84 -0.75
C LYS A 361 24.31 -2.13 -0.71
N CYS A 362 23.26 -2.17 0.12
CA CYS A 362 22.33 -3.29 0.22
C CYS A 362 21.58 -3.48 -1.10
N GLY A 363 20.99 -2.43 -1.66
CA GLY A 363 20.35 -2.46 -2.98
C GLY A 363 21.29 -2.95 -4.07
N ARG A 364 22.52 -2.45 -4.09
CA ARG A 364 23.51 -2.81 -5.11
C ARG A 364 23.96 -4.28 -5.05
N ARG A 365 24.10 -4.83 -3.83
CA ARG A 365 24.70 -6.16 -3.60
C ARG A 365 23.66 -7.25 -3.41
N ARG A 366 22.61 -7.01 -2.63
CA ARG A 366 21.60 -8.00 -2.23
C ARG A 366 20.34 -7.95 -3.09
N TYR A 367 19.96 -6.77 -3.58
CA TYR A 367 18.74 -6.58 -4.38
C TYR A 367 19.03 -5.96 -5.75
N PRO A 368 19.96 -6.55 -6.53
CA PRO A 368 20.49 -5.91 -7.71
C PRO A 368 19.44 -5.67 -8.80
N LEU A 369 18.44 -6.54 -8.90
CA LEU A 369 17.43 -6.55 -9.96
C LEU A 369 16.12 -5.87 -9.54
N PHE A 370 16.10 -5.17 -8.40
CA PHE A 370 14.87 -4.56 -7.91
C PHE A 370 14.35 -3.49 -8.88
N ILE A 371 15.23 -2.62 -9.37
CA ILE A 371 14.95 -1.60 -10.40
C ILE A 371 15.72 -1.86 -11.70
N ASP A 372 16.98 -2.29 -11.60
CA ASP A 372 17.82 -2.54 -12.77
C ASP A 372 17.44 -3.84 -13.50
N HIS A 373 17.70 -3.88 -14.80
CA HIS A 373 17.42 -5.03 -15.66
C HIS A 373 18.68 -5.42 -16.46
N PRO A 374 19.09 -6.70 -16.51
CA PRO A 374 20.33 -7.10 -17.17
C PRO A 374 20.32 -6.87 -18.68
N GLY A 375 19.13 -6.81 -19.29
CA GLY A 375 18.95 -6.58 -20.72
C GLY A 375 19.09 -5.12 -21.17
N THR A 376 19.14 -4.13 -20.27
CA THR A 376 19.27 -2.71 -20.64
C THR A 376 20.73 -2.26 -20.62
N ASP A 377 21.09 -1.18 -21.30
CA ASP A 377 22.39 -0.53 -21.18
C ASP A 377 22.42 0.40 -19.95
N SER A 378 23.61 0.62 -19.38
CA SER A 378 23.75 1.42 -18.15
C SER A 378 23.46 2.91 -18.38
N ILE A 379 23.13 3.62 -17.30
CA ILE A 379 22.82 5.06 -17.30
C ILE A 379 21.64 5.37 -18.23
N PHE A 380 20.52 4.65 -18.07
CA PHE A 380 19.32 4.78 -18.93
C PHE A 380 19.65 4.63 -20.43
N GLY A 381 20.57 3.73 -20.76
CA GLY A 381 21.08 3.52 -22.12
C GLY A 381 21.99 4.61 -22.67
N LEU A 382 22.30 5.67 -21.91
CA LEU A 382 23.19 6.75 -22.33
C LEU A 382 24.68 6.34 -22.36
N SER A 383 25.02 5.18 -21.78
CA SER A 383 26.34 4.58 -21.95
C SER A 383 26.61 4.09 -23.38
N ASN A 384 25.55 3.77 -24.14
CA ASN A 384 25.66 3.34 -25.52
C ASN A 384 26.02 4.52 -26.44
N CYS A 385 27.06 4.34 -27.26
CA CYS A 385 27.57 5.41 -28.11
C CYS A 385 26.54 5.92 -29.11
N THR A 386 25.83 5.02 -29.79
CA THR A 386 24.79 5.35 -30.77
C THR A 386 23.64 6.11 -30.11
N ALA A 387 23.14 5.60 -28.98
CA ALA A 387 22.01 6.20 -28.28
C ALA A 387 22.32 7.63 -27.83
N PHE A 388 23.49 7.85 -27.22
CA PHE A 388 23.85 9.16 -26.68
C PHE A 388 24.23 10.17 -27.76
N LEU A 389 25.01 9.79 -28.78
CA LEU A 389 25.39 10.68 -29.89
C LEU A 389 24.19 11.15 -30.72
N LYS A 390 23.13 10.32 -30.84
CA LYS A 390 21.87 10.69 -31.49
C LYS A 390 21.06 11.74 -30.70
N LYS A 391 21.33 11.94 -29.41
CA LYS A 391 20.68 13.01 -28.61
C LYS A 391 21.34 14.38 -28.79
N MET A 392 22.45 14.44 -29.54
CA MET A 392 23.11 15.68 -29.91
C MET A 392 22.45 16.27 -31.16
N PRO A 393 21.98 17.54 -31.13
CA PRO A 393 21.25 18.15 -32.23
C PRO A 393 22.15 18.42 -33.47
N GLY A 394 23.46 18.59 -33.27
CA GLY A 394 24.42 18.92 -34.34
C GLY A 394 25.78 18.26 -34.17
N ASN A 395 26.64 18.38 -35.19
CA ASN A 395 27.97 17.79 -35.19
C ASN A 395 28.96 18.51 -34.27
N SER A 396 28.81 19.81 -34.06
CA SER A 396 29.59 20.60 -33.11
C SER A 396 29.54 19.99 -31.70
N ALA A 397 28.34 19.65 -31.22
CA ALA A 397 28.16 19.00 -29.92
C ALA A 397 28.81 17.60 -29.86
N ARG A 398 28.66 16.80 -30.92
CA ARG A 398 29.29 15.46 -31.04
C ARG A 398 30.81 15.55 -31.03
N VAL A 399 31.38 16.49 -31.79
CA VAL A 399 32.83 16.74 -31.86
C VAL A 399 33.36 17.19 -30.50
N SER A 400 32.71 18.14 -29.83
CA SER A 400 33.12 18.58 -28.49
C SER A 400 33.15 17.43 -27.48
N LEU A 401 32.15 16.55 -27.50
CA LEU A 401 32.12 15.35 -26.67
C LEU A 401 33.25 14.38 -27.00
N LEU A 402 33.45 14.05 -28.27
CA LEU A 402 34.50 13.11 -28.66
C LEU A 402 35.92 13.67 -28.42
N ARG A 403 36.12 14.99 -28.49
CA ARG A 403 37.35 15.66 -28.05
C ARG A 403 37.59 15.51 -26.56
N HIS A 404 36.54 15.62 -25.75
CA HIS A 404 36.63 15.38 -24.31
C HIS A 404 37.02 13.93 -24.03
N VAL A 405 36.36 12.96 -24.66
CA VAL A 405 36.68 11.53 -24.52
C VAL A 405 38.10 11.21 -24.97
N ALA A 406 38.60 11.84 -26.04
CA ALA A 406 39.95 11.61 -26.54
C ALA A 406 41.05 11.92 -25.50
N LYS A 407 40.78 12.78 -24.51
CA LYS A 407 41.71 13.05 -23.39
C LYS A 407 42.08 11.79 -22.61
N ASP A 408 41.20 10.80 -22.56
CA ASP A 408 41.40 9.57 -21.80
C ASP A 408 42.29 8.54 -22.52
N PHE A 409 42.47 8.70 -23.83
CA PHE A 409 43.25 7.79 -24.68
C PHE A 409 44.75 8.10 -24.68
N SER A 410 45.12 9.39 -24.71
CA SER A 410 46.51 9.84 -24.71
C SER A 410 46.66 11.33 -24.42
N HIS A 411 47.83 11.74 -23.92
CA HIS A 411 48.21 13.15 -23.79
C HIS A 411 48.62 13.79 -25.13
N HIS A 412 48.92 13.00 -26.17
CA HIS A 412 49.27 13.49 -27.51
C HIS A 412 48.29 12.91 -28.53
N ARG A 413 47.50 13.79 -29.16
CA ARG A 413 46.28 13.42 -29.89
C ARG A 413 46.20 14.01 -31.30
N HIS A 414 47.31 14.53 -31.87
CA HIS A 414 47.30 15.09 -33.23
C HIS A 414 47.04 14.02 -34.31
N LEU A 415 47.41 12.76 -34.06
CA LEU A 415 47.09 11.58 -34.89
C LEU A 415 45.72 10.95 -34.56
N MET A 416 44.81 11.72 -33.96
CA MET A 416 43.42 11.30 -33.75
C MET A 416 42.47 12.26 -34.46
N VAL A 417 41.50 11.70 -35.18
CA VAL A 417 40.50 12.47 -35.94
C VAL A 417 39.10 11.99 -35.59
N ILE A 418 38.15 12.92 -35.61
CA ILE A 418 36.74 12.63 -35.39
C ILE A 418 36.05 12.70 -36.74
N GLN A 419 35.27 11.68 -37.08
CA GLN A 419 34.41 11.67 -38.25
C GLN A 419 32.94 11.74 -37.82
N CYS A 420 32.19 12.68 -38.40
CA CYS A 420 30.75 12.83 -38.14
C CYS A 420 29.94 12.75 -39.45
N ARG A 421 28.74 12.20 -39.38
CA ARG A 421 27.80 12.12 -40.50
C ARG A 421 27.04 13.44 -40.67
N VAL A 422 26.85 13.87 -41.91
CA VAL A 422 26.19 15.15 -42.25
C VAL A 422 24.90 14.87 -43.03
N GLY A 423 23.76 15.33 -42.50
CA GLY A 423 22.46 15.35 -43.19
C GLY A 423 21.85 13.97 -43.51
N LEU A 424 20.69 13.98 -44.19
CA LEU A 424 19.87 12.77 -44.44
C LEU A 424 19.92 12.21 -45.87
N GLN A 425 20.11 13.02 -46.93
CA GLN A 425 19.79 12.56 -48.30
C GLN A 425 20.95 12.18 -49.22
N ARG A 426 22.23 12.52 -48.92
CA ARG A 426 23.42 11.96 -49.57
C ARG A 426 24.60 12.04 -48.59
N SER A 427 24.85 10.98 -47.84
CA SER A 427 25.72 10.98 -46.64
C SER A 427 27.15 11.47 -46.95
N LEU A 428 27.41 12.74 -46.66
CA LEU A 428 28.74 13.32 -46.68
C LEU A 428 29.32 13.22 -45.27
N TRP A 429 30.60 12.88 -45.19
CA TRP A 429 31.35 12.87 -43.94
C TRP A 429 32.06 14.20 -43.75
N GLU A 430 32.15 14.65 -42.51
CA GLU A 430 33.08 15.69 -42.08
C GLU A 430 34.15 15.09 -41.18
N LEU A 431 35.34 15.70 -41.14
CA LEU A 431 36.38 15.36 -40.18
C LEU A 431 36.67 16.56 -39.29
N ALA A 432 36.97 16.31 -38.03
CA ALA A 432 37.41 17.31 -37.07
C ALA A 432 38.68 16.86 -36.37
N SER A 433 39.58 17.81 -36.11
CA SER A 433 40.78 17.54 -35.33
C SER A 433 40.46 17.43 -33.84
N VAL A 434 41.23 16.60 -33.14
CA VAL A 434 41.14 16.46 -31.68
C VAL A 434 41.96 17.52 -30.94
N GLU A 435 43.12 17.91 -31.50
CA GLU A 435 44.01 18.95 -30.99
C GLU A 435 43.93 20.24 -31.81
N LYS A 436 44.46 21.32 -31.23
CA LYS A 436 44.59 22.62 -31.89
C LYS A 436 45.91 22.70 -32.65
N PHE A 437 45.83 23.20 -33.88
CA PHE A 437 46.97 23.39 -34.80
C PHE A 437 47.26 24.88 -34.99
N ARG A 438 48.48 25.22 -35.41
CA ARG A 438 48.84 26.61 -35.78
C ARG A 438 47.95 27.11 -36.92
N SER A 439 47.22 28.21 -36.68
CA SER A 439 46.34 28.82 -37.67
C SER A 439 47.10 29.69 -38.68
N ASN A 440 46.77 29.55 -39.96
CA ASN A 440 47.33 30.37 -41.04
C ASN A 440 46.33 31.45 -41.54
N ASN A 441 45.21 31.66 -40.85
CA ASN A 441 44.14 32.54 -41.29
C ASN A 441 44.56 34.03 -41.18
N LYS A 442 44.50 34.78 -42.30
CA LYS A 442 44.96 36.19 -42.34
C LYS A 442 44.11 37.13 -41.47
N ARG A 443 42.81 36.87 -41.32
CA ARG A 443 41.89 37.70 -40.51
C ARG A 443 42.24 37.73 -39.01
N THR A 444 42.88 36.70 -38.49
CA THR A 444 43.34 36.62 -37.08
C THR A 444 44.70 37.27 -36.85
N ARG A 445 45.46 37.59 -37.91
CA ARG A 445 46.74 38.30 -37.82
C ARG A 445 46.59 39.82 -37.77
N GLU A 446 45.42 40.35 -38.14
CA GLU A 446 45.16 41.79 -38.16
C GLU A 446 44.76 42.36 -36.78
N SER A 447 44.39 41.52 -35.80
CA SER A 447 44.05 41.97 -34.44
C SER A 447 45.23 41.99 -33.46
N ASP A 448 46.34 41.28 -33.75
CA ASP A 448 47.49 41.14 -32.85
C ASP A 448 48.81 41.19 -33.63
N SER A 449 49.19 42.39 -34.09
CA SER A 449 50.35 42.60 -34.96
C SER A 449 51.73 42.58 -34.28
N ASP A 450 51.81 42.29 -32.96
CA ASP A 450 53.06 42.38 -32.18
C ASP A 450 53.52 41.06 -31.54
N LEU A 451 53.00 39.91 -31.97
CA LEU A 451 53.28 38.62 -31.33
C LEU A 451 54.44 37.84 -31.98
N SER A 452 55.26 37.22 -31.12
CA SER A 452 56.44 36.41 -31.47
C SER A 452 56.08 35.12 -32.22
N HIS A 453 57.06 34.45 -32.84
CA HIS A 453 56.85 33.23 -33.64
C HIS A 453 56.21 32.04 -32.87
N ASP A 454 56.22 32.10 -31.52
CA ASP A 454 55.60 31.11 -30.61
C ASP A 454 54.18 31.48 -30.15
N GLU A 455 53.66 32.65 -30.51
CA GLU A 455 52.35 33.18 -30.09
C GLU A 455 51.28 33.15 -31.20
N VAL A 456 51.46 32.30 -32.22
CA VAL A 456 50.44 32.09 -33.27
C VAL A 456 49.20 31.42 -32.66
N PRO A 457 47.97 31.96 -32.86
CA PRO A 457 46.76 31.39 -32.28
C PRO A 457 46.54 29.95 -32.78
N ARG A 458 46.47 29.01 -31.84
CA ARG A 458 46.16 27.60 -32.13
C ARG A 458 44.64 27.41 -32.18
N ARG A 459 44.13 26.85 -33.28
CA ARG A 459 42.70 26.62 -33.54
C ARG A 459 42.44 25.17 -33.94
N TYR A 460 41.23 24.68 -33.71
CA TYR A 460 40.87 23.34 -34.21
C TYR A 460 40.69 23.36 -35.73
N LEU A 461 40.82 22.22 -36.39
CA LEU A 461 40.58 22.10 -37.83
C LEU A 461 39.31 21.31 -38.07
N ARG A 462 38.49 21.75 -39.03
CA ARG A 462 37.38 20.95 -39.57
C ARG A 462 37.52 20.83 -41.07
N TRP A 463 37.59 19.60 -41.55
CA TRP A 463 37.65 19.28 -42.97
C TRP A 463 36.25 18.95 -43.46
N LEU A 464 35.80 19.70 -44.47
CA LEU A 464 34.49 19.57 -45.08
C LEU A 464 34.63 19.23 -46.56
N ASN A 465 33.63 18.56 -47.12
CA ASN A 465 33.56 18.35 -48.56
C ASN A 465 33.32 19.66 -49.31
N ARG A 466 33.86 19.80 -50.53
CA ARG A 466 33.68 21.01 -51.34
C ARG A 466 32.22 21.39 -51.60
N LEU A 467 31.35 20.39 -51.72
CA LEU A 467 29.89 20.53 -51.92
C LEU A 467 29.09 20.47 -50.60
N HIS A 468 29.75 20.59 -49.45
CA HIS A 468 29.10 20.60 -48.15
C HIS A 468 28.19 21.83 -48.05
N ILE A 469 26.89 21.58 -47.86
CA ILE A 469 25.88 22.62 -47.58
C ILE A 469 25.73 22.65 -46.07
N ASP A 470 26.22 23.70 -45.42
CA ASP A 470 25.99 23.97 -44.00
C ASP A 470 24.48 24.20 -43.80
N GLN A 471 23.73 23.14 -43.46
CA GLN A 471 22.28 23.24 -43.29
C GLN A 471 21.86 23.88 -41.96
N SER A 472 22.81 24.16 -41.05
CA SER A 472 22.55 24.75 -39.75
C SER A 472 23.53 25.89 -39.46
N LEU A 473 23.00 27.08 -39.19
CA LEU A 473 23.77 28.24 -38.69
C LEU A 473 24.42 27.98 -37.32
N ASP A 474 23.98 26.93 -36.59
CA ASP A 474 24.42 26.59 -35.24
C ASP A 474 25.56 25.54 -35.20
N ASP A 475 25.96 24.98 -36.34
CA ASP A 475 26.98 23.91 -36.38
C ASP A 475 28.43 24.42 -36.56
N ILE A 476 28.62 25.74 -36.58
CA ILE A 476 29.93 26.39 -36.72
C ILE A 476 30.54 26.62 -35.34
N GLN A 477 31.63 25.92 -35.05
CA GLN A 477 32.46 26.19 -33.88
C GLN A 477 33.35 27.41 -34.12
N ALA A 478 33.14 28.49 -33.38
CA ALA A 478 33.86 29.75 -33.53
C ALA A 478 35.38 29.65 -33.28
N ASP A 479 35.87 28.56 -32.69
CA ASP A 479 37.27 28.27 -32.40
C ASP A 479 37.93 27.31 -33.42
N SER A 480 37.21 26.96 -34.50
CA SER A 480 37.68 26.07 -35.56
C SER A 480 37.97 26.82 -36.86
N ASP A 481 38.98 26.36 -37.61
CA ASP A 481 39.27 26.75 -38.98
C ASP A 481 38.66 25.73 -39.94
N LEU A 482 37.89 26.22 -40.92
CA LEU A 482 37.20 25.40 -41.91
C LEU A 482 38.10 25.19 -43.14
N ILE A 483 38.40 23.94 -43.47
CA ILE A 483 39.20 23.54 -44.64
C ILE A 483 38.30 22.73 -45.58
N ARG A 484 38.06 23.23 -46.79
CA ARG A 484 37.30 22.49 -47.81
C ARG A 484 38.26 21.62 -48.63
N LEU A 485 38.00 20.32 -48.64
CA LEU A 485 38.77 19.36 -49.42
C LEU A 485 38.23 19.25 -50.84
N ASP A 486 39.13 19.19 -51.82
CA ASP A 486 38.79 19.01 -53.24
C ASP A 486 38.28 17.60 -53.58
N ALA A 487 38.57 16.62 -52.72
CA ALA A 487 38.14 15.24 -52.85
C ALA A 487 37.13 14.88 -51.74
N PRO A 488 36.18 13.96 -51.99
CA PRO A 488 35.22 13.53 -50.98
C PRO A 488 35.91 12.78 -49.84
N ILE A 489 35.49 13.07 -48.61
CA ILE A 489 35.90 12.34 -47.40
C ILE A 489 35.26 10.95 -47.42
N PRO A 490 36.04 9.86 -47.43
CA PRO A 490 35.50 8.50 -47.38
C PRO A 490 35.01 8.15 -45.98
N TRP A 491 34.20 7.10 -45.88
CA TRP A 491 33.88 6.48 -44.59
C TRP A 491 35.13 5.78 -44.04
N LEU A 492 35.59 6.14 -42.85
CA LEU A 492 36.87 5.69 -42.29
C LEU A 492 36.80 4.35 -41.54
N TRP A 493 35.69 3.62 -41.69
CA TRP A 493 35.42 2.40 -40.93
C TRP A 493 35.44 1.14 -41.78
N THR A 494 36.19 0.15 -41.31
CA THR A 494 36.06 -1.27 -41.67
C THR A 494 36.47 -2.11 -40.44
N PRO A 495 36.08 -3.40 -40.36
CA PRO A 495 36.47 -4.27 -39.25
C PRO A 495 38.00 -4.42 -39.04
N LEU A 496 38.80 -4.28 -40.10
CA LEU A 496 40.27 -4.42 -40.06
C LEU A 496 41.02 -3.09 -40.16
N GLY A 497 40.31 -1.96 -40.20
CA GLY A 497 40.87 -0.63 -40.47
C GLY A 497 40.77 -0.24 -41.95
N TYR A 498 40.48 1.03 -42.19
CA TYR A 498 40.30 1.55 -43.55
C TYR A 498 41.59 2.20 -44.04
N GLN A 499 41.90 2.05 -45.33
CA GLN A 499 43.05 2.69 -45.96
C GLN A 499 42.55 3.73 -46.97
N TRP A 500 42.66 5.00 -46.62
CA TRP A 500 42.37 6.11 -47.50
C TRP A 500 43.56 6.38 -48.42
N GLN A 501 43.37 6.13 -49.71
CA GLN A 501 44.35 6.39 -50.77
C GLN A 501 44.18 7.79 -51.37
N ASN A 502 45.28 8.35 -51.89
CA ASN A 502 45.32 9.67 -52.56
C ASN A 502 44.75 10.81 -51.67
N VAL A 503 45.19 10.85 -50.41
CA VAL A 503 44.71 11.85 -49.45
C VAL A 503 45.19 13.24 -49.85
N SER A 504 44.33 14.25 -49.75
CA SER A 504 44.70 15.64 -50.06
C SER A 504 45.75 16.19 -49.10
N ARG A 505 46.72 16.95 -49.61
CA ARG A 505 47.74 17.66 -48.82
C ARG A 505 47.11 18.60 -47.78
N SER A 506 45.93 19.16 -48.06
CA SER A 506 45.17 20.01 -47.14
C SER A 506 44.70 19.27 -45.88
N PHE A 507 44.69 17.93 -45.89
CA PHE A 507 44.41 17.11 -44.72
C PHE A 507 45.69 16.75 -43.96
N TYR A 508 46.62 16.02 -44.59
CA TYR A 508 47.78 15.46 -43.88
C TYR A 508 48.90 16.47 -43.62
N GLY A 509 49.01 17.55 -44.40
CA GLY A 509 50.13 18.48 -44.31
C GLY A 509 50.24 19.18 -42.96
N LYS A 510 49.10 19.59 -42.39
CA LYS A 510 49.05 20.21 -41.04
C LYS A 510 49.33 19.23 -39.91
N ILE A 511 48.99 17.96 -40.11
CA ILE A 511 49.27 16.89 -39.15
C ILE A 511 50.77 16.59 -39.12
N LEU A 512 51.40 16.48 -40.31
CA LEU A 512 52.83 16.24 -40.42
C LEU A 512 53.68 17.44 -39.97
N GLU A 513 53.19 18.68 -40.15
CA GLU A 513 53.88 19.90 -39.66
C GLU A 513 54.09 19.89 -38.14
N GLU A 514 53.16 19.31 -37.37
CA GLU A 514 53.27 19.24 -35.89
C GLU A 514 53.94 17.94 -35.41
N GLU A 515 53.81 16.83 -36.14
CA GLU A 515 54.31 15.51 -35.69
C GLU A 515 55.70 15.13 -36.25
N CYS A 516 56.21 15.85 -37.25
CA CYS A 516 57.53 15.61 -37.84
C CYS A 516 58.50 16.75 -37.52
N ASP A 517 59.63 16.43 -36.89
CA ASP A 517 60.75 17.38 -36.69
C ASP A 517 61.52 17.67 -37.99
N ASP A 518 61.38 16.83 -39.01
CA ASP A 518 62.08 16.88 -40.29
C ASP A 518 61.23 17.56 -41.38
N SER A 519 61.83 18.40 -42.21
CA SER A 519 61.18 19.12 -43.32
C SER A 519 60.91 18.25 -44.57
N ASP A 520 61.33 16.99 -44.57
CA ASP A 520 61.17 16.05 -45.70
C ASP A 520 59.72 15.89 -46.19
N TRP A 521 58.73 15.97 -45.29
CA TRP A 521 57.31 15.86 -45.66
C TRP A 521 56.84 16.99 -46.58
N GLN A 522 57.54 18.13 -46.63
CA GLN A 522 57.18 19.26 -47.49
C GLN A 522 57.30 18.93 -48.99
N HIS A 523 58.16 17.96 -49.32
CA HIS A 523 58.38 17.43 -50.67
C HIS A 523 57.54 16.18 -50.99
N ALA A 524 56.58 15.82 -50.12
CA ALA A 524 55.72 14.66 -50.35
C ALA A 524 54.85 14.86 -51.60
N ILE A 525 54.88 13.87 -52.51
CA ILE A 525 54.09 13.83 -53.74
C ILE A 525 52.73 13.16 -53.50
N GLY A 526 52.63 12.28 -52.48
CA GLY A 526 51.38 11.65 -52.08
C GLY A 526 51.44 11.07 -50.67
N ALA A 527 50.26 10.75 -50.13
CA ALA A 527 50.10 10.10 -48.84
C ALA A 527 48.91 9.13 -48.81
N THR A 528 49.03 8.09 -47.98
CA THR A 528 47.93 7.21 -47.57
C THR A 528 47.68 7.35 -46.08
N VAL A 529 46.42 7.32 -45.68
CA VAL A 529 46.03 7.35 -44.26
C VAL A 529 45.35 6.03 -43.91
N GLN A 530 45.91 5.32 -42.94
CA GLN A 530 45.26 4.17 -42.33
C GLN A 530 44.47 4.64 -41.10
N SER A 531 43.20 4.26 -40.99
CA SER A 531 42.35 4.61 -39.85
C SER A 531 41.88 3.35 -39.11
N ARG A 532 41.91 3.43 -37.78
CA ARG A 532 41.36 2.42 -36.87
C ARG A 532 40.37 3.06 -35.91
N LEU A 533 39.20 2.45 -35.77
CA LEU A 533 38.18 2.91 -34.83
C LEU A 533 38.74 2.86 -33.40
N ALA A 534 38.69 4.00 -32.71
CA ALA A 534 39.08 4.12 -31.31
C ALA A 534 37.87 4.13 -30.38
N PHE A 535 36.85 4.94 -30.71
CA PHE A 535 35.66 5.13 -29.87
C PHE A 535 34.49 5.72 -30.68
N GLY A 536 33.24 5.50 -30.26
CA GLY A 536 32.04 6.06 -30.86
C GLY A 536 31.29 5.10 -31.79
N ASP A 537 30.38 5.65 -32.58
CA ASP A 537 29.55 4.94 -33.54
C ASP A 537 29.94 5.36 -34.98
N PRO A 538 30.49 4.45 -35.80
CA PRO A 538 30.84 4.72 -37.20
C PRO A 538 29.71 5.26 -38.06
N GLU A 539 28.44 5.02 -37.72
CA GLU A 539 27.26 5.46 -38.48
C GLU A 539 26.79 6.87 -38.12
N VAL A 540 27.23 7.40 -36.97
CA VAL A 540 26.80 8.70 -36.43
C VAL A 540 27.99 9.63 -36.27
N ALA A 541 28.88 9.29 -35.33
CA ALA A 541 30.13 9.99 -35.09
C ALA A 541 31.12 9.10 -34.33
N ALA A 542 32.36 9.06 -34.79
CA ALA A 542 33.39 8.21 -34.21
C ALA A 542 34.78 8.87 -34.22
N LEU A 543 35.58 8.49 -33.23
CA LEU A 543 36.96 8.84 -33.04
C LEU A 543 37.84 7.74 -33.64
N TYR A 544 38.79 8.13 -34.48
CA TYR A 544 39.73 7.25 -35.15
C TYR A 544 41.16 7.63 -34.80
N VAL A 545 42.00 6.61 -34.60
CA VAL A 545 43.45 6.75 -34.63
C VAL A 545 43.89 6.61 -36.09
N ILE A 546 44.76 7.51 -36.54
CA ILE A 546 45.27 7.51 -37.90
C ILE A 546 46.78 7.36 -37.95
N ASN A 547 47.25 6.62 -38.96
CA ASN A 547 48.66 6.55 -39.34
C ASN A 547 48.81 7.17 -40.73
N VAL A 548 49.79 8.05 -40.89
CA VAL A 548 50.04 8.76 -42.16
C VAL A 548 51.32 8.22 -42.78
N THR A 549 51.20 7.59 -43.95
CA THR A 549 52.34 7.13 -44.73
C THR A 549 52.49 8.01 -45.97
N TYR A 550 53.65 8.64 -46.15
CA TYR A 550 53.92 9.56 -47.27
C TYR A 550 55.18 9.17 -48.05
N TRP A 551 55.26 9.62 -49.30
CA TRP A 551 56.42 9.40 -50.18
C TRP A 551 56.75 10.66 -50.99
N SER A 552 58.05 10.89 -51.21
CA SER A 552 58.61 12.04 -51.94
C SER A 552 59.01 11.70 -53.38
N SER A 553 58.92 10.44 -53.80
CA SER A 553 59.21 9.96 -55.16
C SER A 553 58.49 8.64 -55.43
N PHE A 554 58.21 8.35 -56.70
CA PHE A 554 57.67 7.07 -57.16
C PHE A 554 58.77 6.01 -57.40
N SER A 555 60.03 6.32 -57.06
CA SER A 555 61.14 5.37 -57.21
C SER A 555 60.99 4.18 -56.26
N PRO A 556 61.10 2.92 -56.73
CA PRO A 556 61.00 1.73 -55.91
C PRO A 556 62.11 1.61 -54.85
N ASN A 557 63.16 2.42 -54.95
CA ASN A 557 64.28 2.44 -54.00
C ASN A 557 64.07 3.36 -52.79
N ILE A 558 62.97 4.14 -52.75
CA ILE A 558 62.67 5.05 -51.64
C ILE A 558 61.53 4.45 -50.81
N ILE A 559 61.83 4.12 -49.55
CA ILE A 559 60.87 3.53 -48.63
C ILE A 559 59.92 4.63 -48.12
N PRO A 560 58.59 4.44 -48.21
CA PRO A 560 57.62 5.36 -47.64
C PRO A 560 57.84 5.57 -46.14
N LYS A 561 57.78 6.82 -45.67
CA LYS A 561 57.87 7.15 -44.24
C LYS A 561 56.48 7.08 -43.62
N THR A 562 56.34 6.32 -42.53
CA THR A 562 55.08 6.20 -41.77
C THR A 562 55.19 6.94 -40.45
N VAL A 563 54.29 7.90 -40.23
CA VAL A 563 54.09 8.58 -38.96
C VAL A 563 52.94 7.86 -38.26
N GLU A 564 53.29 7.12 -37.22
CA GLU A 564 52.35 6.37 -36.40
C GLU A 564 52.74 6.48 -34.93
N ARG A 565 51.77 6.23 -34.05
CA ARG A 565 52.02 6.17 -32.62
C ARG A 565 51.55 4.83 -32.06
N LYS A 566 52.44 4.14 -31.36
CA LYS A 566 52.19 2.77 -30.88
C LYS A 566 51.56 2.70 -29.48
N GLN A 567 51.53 3.81 -28.74
CA GLN A 567 51.08 3.86 -27.34
C GLN A 567 49.78 4.64 -27.20
N TYR A 568 48.65 3.95 -27.37
CA TYR A 568 47.32 4.45 -27.01
C TYR A 568 46.74 3.56 -25.91
N ARG A 569 46.06 4.18 -24.93
CA ARG A 569 45.30 3.42 -23.94
C ARG A 569 44.08 2.80 -24.62
N SER A 570 43.91 1.48 -24.51
CA SER A 570 42.69 0.82 -24.94
C SER A 570 41.57 1.09 -23.94
N LEU A 571 40.43 1.60 -24.42
CA LEU A 571 39.24 1.86 -23.62
C LEU A 571 38.04 1.12 -24.21
N PRO A 572 37.08 0.68 -23.37
CA PRO A 572 35.84 0.11 -23.86
C PRO A 572 35.03 1.17 -24.62
N ASN A 573 34.30 0.75 -25.66
CA ASN A 573 33.49 1.66 -26.48
C ASN A 573 32.14 2.00 -25.81
N ILE A 574 32.20 2.61 -24.63
CA ILE A 574 31.05 3.02 -23.81
C ILE A 574 31.30 4.39 -23.18
N PHE A 575 30.26 5.21 -23.07
CA PHE A 575 30.31 6.43 -22.29
C PHE A 575 30.20 6.12 -20.79
N VAL A 576 31.19 6.57 -20.01
CA VAL A 576 31.18 6.47 -18.55
C VAL A 576 30.55 7.71 -17.92
N MET A 577 30.23 7.65 -16.63
CA MET A 577 29.55 8.73 -15.89
C MET A 577 30.20 10.11 -16.06
N ARG A 578 31.55 10.19 -16.06
CA ARG A 578 32.26 11.48 -16.25
C ARG A 578 32.01 12.13 -17.61
N HIS A 579 31.88 11.32 -18.68
CA HIS A 579 31.64 11.84 -20.03
C HIS A 579 30.24 12.42 -20.13
N ILE A 580 29.25 11.72 -19.57
CA ILE A 580 27.85 12.14 -19.59
C ILE A 580 27.66 13.37 -18.69
N ALA A 581 28.22 13.35 -17.48
CA ALA A 581 28.18 14.48 -16.55
C ALA A 581 28.76 15.76 -17.18
N TRP A 582 29.92 15.65 -17.83
CA TRP A 582 30.53 16.78 -18.54
C TRP A 582 29.65 17.27 -19.70
N ALA A 583 29.10 16.37 -20.51
CA ALA A 583 28.22 16.75 -21.61
C ALA A 583 26.96 17.50 -21.15
N LEU A 584 26.37 17.10 -20.03
CA LEU A 584 25.22 17.79 -19.41
C LEU A 584 25.61 19.18 -18.88
N GLN A 585 26.80 19.33 -18.29
CA GLN A 585 27.32 20.62 -17.79
C GLN A 585 27.53 21.61 -18.93
N GLU A 586 28.09 21.15 -20.04
CA GLU A 586 28.30 21.94 -21.26
C GLU A 586 27.03 22.11 -22.10
N LYS A 587 25.89 21.55 -21.64
CA LYS A 587 24.58 21.60 -22.32
C LYS A 587 24.61 21.13 -23.77
N LEU A 588 25.38 20.08 -24.06
CA LEU A 588 25.53 19.55 -25.42
C LEU A 588 24.30 18.79 -25.93
N PRO A 589 23.64 17.91 -25.14
CA PRO A 589 22.46 17.18 -25.60
C PRO A 589 21.22 18.07 -25.72
N SER A 590 20.31 17.74 -26.63
CA SER A 590 18.98 18.36 -26.65
C SER A 590 18.15 17.87 -25.47
N LYS A 591 17.53 18.80 -24.73
CA LYS A 591 16.64 18.49 -23.60
C LYS A 591 15.44 17.67 -24.03
N ASP A 592 14.81 18.02 -25.16
CA ASP A 592 13.60 17.35 -25.66
C ASP A 592 13.89 15.91 -26.08
N LEU A 593 15.02 15.70 -26.79
CA LEU A 593 15.45 14.36 -27.21
C LEU A 593 15.80 13.49 -26.00
N LEU A 594 16.35 14.07 -24.94
CA LEU A 594 16.67 13.36 -23.71
C LEU A 594 15.40 13.03 -22.90
N SER A 595 14.46 13.96 -22.79
CA SER A 595 13.15 13.75 -22.15
C SER A 595 12.36 12.65 -22.87
N THR A 596 12.32 12.70 -24.20
CA THR A 596 11.68 11.68 -25.04
C THR A 596 12.37 10.32 -24.88
N HIS A 597 13.69 10.28 -24.73
CA HIS A 597 14.43 9.03 -24.49
C HIS A 597 14.10 8.39 -23.14
N LEU A 598 14.05 9.20 -22.07
CA LEU A 598 13.73 8.73 -20.73
C LEU A 598 12.26 8.28 -20.62
N THR A 599 11.36 8.92 -21.36
CA THR A 599 9.96 8.52 -21.41
C THR A 599 9.74 7.32 -22.32
N ALA A 600 10.47 7.14 -23.42
CA ALA A 600 10.33 5.94 -24.25
C ALA A 600 10.70 4.64 -23.51
N GLY A 601 11.61 4.71 -22.53
CA GLY A 601 11.98 3.58 -21.67
C GLY A 601 12.79 2.47 -22.35
N GLU A 602 13.10 2.60 -23.64
CA GLU A 602 13.86 1.64 -24.44
C GLU A 602 15.37 1.83 -24.25
N TYR A 603 15.86 1.32 -23.12
CA TYR A 603 17.25 1.51 -22.71
C TYR A 603 18.20 0.43 -23.22
N SER A 604 17.77 -0.47 -24.12
CA SER A 604 18.63 -1.54 -24.66
C SER A 604 19.05 -1.26 -26.09
N SER A 605 20.31 -1.56 -26.39
CA SER A 605 20.82 -1.63 -27.76
C SER A 605 20.69 -3.02 -28.40
N LYS A 606 20.25 -4.03 -27.65
CA LYS A 606 20.07 -5.40 -28.13
C LYS A 606 18.60 -5.68 -28.39
N GLU A 607 18.32 -6.65 -29.25
CA GLU A 607 16.97 -7.22 -29.36
C GLU A 607 16.66 -7.93 -28.04
N VAL A 608 15.71 -7.39 -27.30
CA VAL A 608 15.18 -7.95 -26.06
C VAL A 608 13.68 -8.13 -26.25
N ASP A 609 13.11 -9.12 -25.57
CA ASP A 609 11.67 -9.33 -25.46
C ASP A 609 10.93 -8.05 -25.08
N GLU A 610 9.72 -7.84 -25.62
CA GLU A 610 8.93 -6.61 -25.47
C GLU A 610 8.72 -6.26 -23.98
N ASP A 611 8.36 -7.25 -23.17
CA ASP A 611 8.16 -7.10 -21.72
C ASP A 611 9.42 -6.61 -20.98
N SER A 612 10.59 -6.93 -21.53
CA SER A 612 11.89 -6.59 -20.95
C SER A 612 12.44 -5.26 -21.45
N LYS A 613 11.94 -4.71 -22.58
CA LYS A 613 12.45 -3.46 -23.16
C LYS A 613 12.24 -2.27 -22.23
N ARG A 614 11.09 -2.22 -21.54
CA ARG A 614 10.67 -1.09 -20.67
C ARG A 614 10.66 -1.42 -19.17
N ALA A 615 11.19 -2.58 -18.77
CA ALA A 615 11.17 -3.06 -17.39
C ALA A 615 11.71 -2.06 -16.35
N VAL A 616 12.78 -1.31 -16.70
CA VAL A 616 13.33 -0.28 -15.82
C VAL A 616 12.36 0.89 -15.65
N LEU A 617 11.75 1.38 -16.74
CA LEU A 617 10.77 2.47 -16.67
C LEU A 617 9.53 2.06 -15.88
N THR A 618 9.00 0.85 -16.12
CA THR A 618 7.88 0.28 -15.35
C THR A 618 8.22 0.20 -13.86
N SER A 619 9.44 -0.23 -13.51
CA SER A 619 9.90 -0.26 -12.11
C SER A 619 9.98 1.14 -11.50
N LEU A 620 10.41 2.15 -12.24
CA LEU A 620 10.50 3.54 -11.76
C LEU A 620 9.11 4.16 -11.53
N ARG A 621 8.17 3.93 -12.45
CA ARG A 621 6.76 4.33 -12.28
C ARG A 621 6.10 3.61 -11.12
N ALA A 622 6.35 2.32 -10.96
CA ALA A 622 5.88 1.55 -9.82
C ALA A 622 6.46 2.09 -8.50
N LEU A 623 7.75 2.46 -8.47
CA LEU A 623 8.40 3.00 -7.28
C LEU A 623 7.76 4.30 -6.80
N ILE A 624 7.50 5.26 -7.70
CA ILE A 624 6.81 6.51 -7.33
C ILE A 624 5.36 6.23 -6.89
N SER A 625 4.68 5.27 -7.51
CA SER A 625 3.30 4.87 -7.12
C SER A 625 3.26 4.35 -5.69
N VAL A 626 4.18 3.45 -5.33
CA VAL A 626 4.31 2.90 -3.97
C VAL A 626 4.71 4.00 -2.99
N TRP A 627 5.62 4.90 -3.39
CA TRP A 627 6.03 6.00 -2.53
C TRP A 627 4.88 6.94 -2.19
N LEU A 628 4.10 7.37 -3.19
CA LEU A 628 2.91 8.21 -2.98
C LEU A 628 1.88 7.51 -2.09
N LEU A 629 1.65 6.21 -2.32
CA LEU A 629 0.75 5.40 -1.49
C LEU A 629 1.21 5.35 -0.02
N TYR A 630 2.46 4.94 0.24
CA TYR A 630 2.96 4.79 1.60
C TYR A 630 3.15 6.12 2.33
N LYS A 631 3.31 7.25 1.63
CA LYS A 631 3.27 8.58 2.24
C LYS A 631 1.90 8.94 2.81
N GLN A 632 0.82 8.36 2.28
CA GLN A 632 -0.54 8.52 2.78
C GLN A 632 -0.89 7.51 3.90
N LEU A 633 -0.01 6.54 4.18
CA LEU A 633 -0.19 5.50 5.20
C LEU A 633 0.74 5.77 6.39
N PRO A 634 0.30 6.54 7.41
CA PRO A 634 1.17 7.01 8.48
C PRO A 634 1.78 5.83 9.26
N ASN A 635 3.08 5.91 9.51
CA ASN A 635 3.88 4.89 10.22
C ASN A 635 3.87 3.49 9.57
N ALA A 636 3.41 3.35 8.33
CA ALA A 636 3.53 2.11 7.59
C ALA A 636 5.00 1.84 7.24
N THR A 637 5.41 0.58 7.36
CA THR A 637 6.75 0.12 6.99
C THR A 637 6.63 -0.97 5.95
N VAL A 638 7.68 -1.23 5.19
CA VAL A 638 7.72 -2.25 4.13
C VAL A 638 8.73 -3.33 4.49
N GLU A 639 8.42 -4.55 4.08
CA GLU A 639 9.33 -5.70 4.23
C GLU A 639 10.41 -5.63 3.15
N LEU A 640 11.69 -5.50 3.53
CA LEU A 640 12.79 -5.31 2.59
C LEU A 640 12.94 -6.46 1.59
N LYS A 641 12.45 -7.66 1.93
CA LYS A 641 12.42 -8.83 1.05
C LYS A 641 11.61 -8.60 -0.22
N VAL A 642 10.73 -7.59 -0.27
CA VAL A 642 10.03 -7.17 -1.50
C VAL A 642 11.00 -6.90 -2.65
N ALA A 643 12.19 -6.38 -2.34
CA ALA A 643 13.24 -6.06 -3.31
C ALA A 643 14.00 -7.29 -3.84
N ALA A 644 13.70 -8.49 -3.34
CA ALA A 644 14.30 -9.74 -3.82
C ALA A 644 13.84 -10.13 -5.24
N ARG A 645 12.77 -9.52 -5.74
CA ARG A 645 12.27 -9.72 -7.10
C ARG A 645 12.22 -8.38 -7.86
N PRO A 646 12.30 -8.40 -9.21
CA PRO A 646 12.14 -7.18 -10.00
C PRO A 646 10.79 -6.53 -9.78
N LEU A 647 10.80 -5.21 -9.55
CA LEU A 647 9.59 -4.46 -9.24
C LEU A 647 8.59 -4.50 -10.40
N ALA A 648 9.05 -4.37 -11.65
CA ALA A 648 8.21 -4.49 -12.85
C ALA A 648 7.49 -5.85 -13.00
N GLY A 649 7.97 -6.91 -12.34
CA GLY A 649 7.36 -8.24 -12.40
C GLY A 649 6.27 -8.49 -11.34
N HIS A 650 5.87 -7.48 -10.58
CA HIS A 650 4.82 -7.62 -9.58
C HIS A 650 3.42 -7.56 -10.21
N GLN A 651 2.53 -8.45 -9.77
CA GLN A 651 1.22 -8.68 -10.40
C GLN A 651 0.23 -7.54 -10.21
N TRP A 652 0.44 -6.66 -9.24
CA TRP A 652 -0.42 -5.49 -9.03
C TRP A 652 -0.22 -4.40 -10.11
N ILE A 653 0.89 -4.45 -10.85
CA ILE A 653 1.17 -3.55 -11.98
C ILE A 653 0.44 -4.11 -13.20
N LEU A 654 -0.42 -3.30 -13.82
CA LEU A 654 -1.07 -3.67 -15.08
C LEU A 654 0.00 -3.96 -16.15
N GLN A 655 -0.25 -4.97 -16.96
CA GLN A 655 0.56 -5.31 -18.13
C GLN A 655 -0.31 -5.07 -19.37
N GLY A 656 0.17 -4.27 -20.34
CA GLY A 656 -0.55 -3.98 -21.59
C GLY A 656 -0.32 -2.57 -22.15
N ASP A 657 -0.80 -2.33 -23.37
CA ASP A 657 -0.55 -1.10 -24.14
C ASP A 657 -1.26 0.16 -23.60
N HIS A 658 -2.29 0.01 -22.77
CA HIS A 658 -3.00 1.13 -22.12
C HIS A 658 -2.14 1.89 -21.09
N ILE A 659 -0.98 1.35 -20.69
CA ILE A 659 -0.01 1.98 -19.78
C ILE A 659 0.58 3.28 -20.36
N TYR A 660 0.48 3.47 -21.68
CA TYR A 660 1.24 4.48 -22.43
C TYR A 660 0.45 5.73 -22.83
N GLN A 661 -0.82 5.84 -22.43
CA GLN A 661 -1.63 7.05 -22.66
C GLN A 661 -1.41 8.13 -21.58
N GLU A 662 -0.88 7.76 -20.41
CA GLU A 662 -0.57 8.67 -19.30
C GLU A 662 0.87 9.22 -19.34
N ASN A 663 1.15 10.27 -18.57
CA ASN A 663 2.50 10.83 -18.48
C ASN A 663 3.50 9.83 -17.87
N GLN A 664 4.49 9.42 -18.65
CA GLN A 664 5.44 8.36 -18.28
C GLN A 664 6.42 8.72 -17.16
N PHE A 665 6.49 10.00 -16.76
CA PHE A 665 7.22 10.41 -15.55
C PHE A 665 6.40 10.20 -14.26
N GLY A 666 5.07 10.13 -14.36
CA GLY A 666 4.15 10.03 -13.23
C GLY A 666 3.97 8.62 -12.69
N ALA A 667 3.27 8.56 -11.55
CA ALA A 667 2.79 7.31 -10.96
C ALA A 667 1.69 6.67 -11.80
N PHE A 668 1.46 5.38 -11.57
CA PHE A 668 0.28 4.67 -12.07
C PHE A 668 -0.95 5.11 -11.27
N HIS A 669 -2.07 5.28 -11.96
CA HIS A 669 -3.36 5.29 -11.31
C HIS A 669 -3.70 3.87 -10.84
N LEU A 670 -3.80 3.65 -9.53
CA LEU A 670 -4.09 2.34 -8.94
C LEU A 670 -5.57 2.27 -8.56
N THR A 671 -6.25 1.23 -9.03
CA THR A 671 -7.57 0.84 -8.50
C THR A 671 -7.45 0.41 -7.03
N GLN A 672 -8.59 0.27 -6.34
CA GLN A 672 -8.61 -0.22 -4.95
C GLN A 672 -8.00 -1.62 -4.86
N GLU A 673 -8.34 -2.51 -5.79
CA GLU A 673 -7.84 -3.87 -5.90
C GLU A 673 -6.32 -3.92 -6.09
N GLN A 674 -5.79 -3.11 -7.02
CA GLN A 674 -4.34 -2.99 -7.21
C GLN A 674 -3.65 -2.41 -5.99
N THR A 675 -4.28 -1.44 -5.32
CA THR A 675 -3.74 -0.85 -4.09
C THR A 675 -3.62 -1.91 -3.00
N PHE A 676 -4.64 -2.74 -2.80
CA PHE A 676 -4.60 -3.85 -1.84
C PHE A 676 -3.57 -4.91 -2.20
N ALA A 677 -3.47 -5.28 -3.48
CA ALA A 677 -2.44 -6.21 -3.96
C ALA A 677 -1.02 -5.66 -3.76
N CYS A 678 -0.82 -4.36 -4.01
CA CYS A 678 0.42 -3.66 -3.75
C CYS A 678 0.76 -3.67 -2.25
N ILE A 679 -0.18 -3.26 -1.38
CA ILE A 679 0.02 -3.29 0.07
C ILE A 679 0.37 -4.71 0.55
N ALA A 680 -0.37 -5.73 0.11
CA ALA A 680 -0.09 -7.11 0.46
C ALA A 680 1.34 -7.54 0.08
N ARG A 681 1.82 -7.12 -1.10
CA ARG A 681 3.20 -7.39 -1.58
C ARG A 681 4.25 -6.72 -0.70
N PHE A 682 4.08 -5.44 -0.37
CA PHE A 682 5.05 -4.66 0.39
C PHE A 682 5.01 -4.93 1.90
N GLU A 683 3.86 -5.31 2.44
CA GLU A 683 3.71 -5.71 3.84
C GLU A 683 4.30 -7.09 4.13
N SER A 684 4.11 -8.06 3.24
CA SER A 684 4.57 -9.43 3.43
C SER A 684 5.97 -9.71 2.87
N GLY A 685 6.40 -8.94 1.86
CA GLY A 685 7.60 -9.20 1.06
C GLY A 685 7.54 -10.44 0.16
N ASN A 686 6.54 -11.31 0.33
CA ASN A 686 6.44 -12.62 -0.33
C ASN A 686 5.19 -12.77 -1.18
N PHE A 687 4.03 -12.33 -0.69
CA PHE A 687 2.78 -12.47 -1.43
C PHE A 687 2.81 -11.62 -2.69
N ASN A 688 2.30 -12.15 -3.80
CA ASN A 688 2.22 -11.46 -5.07
C ASN A 688 0.88 -11.83 -5.69
N PHE A 689 -0.19 -11.25 -5.16
CA PHE A 689 -1.56 -11.54 -5.58
C PHE A 689 -1.92 -10.76 -6.84
N GLN A 690 -2.74 -11.37 -7.69
CA GLN A 690 -3.41 -10.66 -8.78
C GLN A 690 -4.46 -9.69 -8.20
N PRO A 691 -4.70 -8.53 -8.84
CA PRO A 691 -5.77 -7.61 -8.43
C PRO A 691 -7.15 -8.29 -8.36
N SER A 692 -7.42 -9.29 -9.20
CA SER A 692 -8.66 -10.07 -9.16
C SER A 692 -8.91 -10.77 -7.83
N ALA A 693 -7.85 -11.20 -7.12
CA ALA A 693 -7.96 -11.78 -5.79
C ALA A 693 -8.36 -10.75 -4.72
N MET A 694 -8.29 -9.45 -5.02
CA MET A 694 -8.70 -8.37 -4.13
C MET A 694 -10.14 -7.92 -4.39
N LYS A 695 -10.86 -8.55 -5.33
CA LYS A 695 -12.26 -8.21 -5.63
C LYS A 695 -13.13 -8.44 -4.40
N GLY A 696 -13.88 -7.42 -4.00
CA GLY A 696 -14.76 -7.48 -2.82
C GLY A 696 -14.03 -7.39 -1.47
N VAL A 697 -12.70 -7.22 -1.46
CA VAL A 697 -11.95 -7.03 -0.22
C VAL A 697 -12.22 -5.62 0.34
N LEU A 698 -12.69 -5.59 1.58
CA LEU A 698 -13.01 -4.40 2.37
C LEU A 698 -11.77 -3.86 3.10
N ALA A 699 -10.93 -4.76 3.60
CA ALA A 699 -9.71 -4.41 4.32
C ALA A 699 -8.70 -5.55 4.36
N ILE A 700 -7.44 -5.23 4.64
CA ILE A 700 -6.37 -6.20 4.92
C ILE A 700 -5.84 -5.97 6.33
N SER A 701 -5.87 -6.99 7.19
CA SER A 701 -5.16 -6.96 8.48
C SER A 701 -3.83 -7.70 8.37
N SER A 702 -2.74 -7.02 8.72
CA SER A 702 -1.38 -7.56 8.71
C SER A 702 -0.55 -6.94 9.83
N GLY A 703 0.10 -7.77 10.65
CA GLY A 703 0.96 -7.31 11.75
C GLY A 703 0.19 -6.50 12.80
N ASN A 704 0.48 -5.20 12.90
CA ASN A 704 -0.21 -4.24 13.78
C ASN A 704 -1.03 -3.20 12.99
N SER A 705 -1.30 -3.48 11.71
CA SER A 705 -1.96 -2.56 10.79
C SER A 705 -3.22 -3.19 10.19
N MET A 706 -4.25 -2.36 10.02
CA MET A 706 -5.37 -2.65 9.13
C MET A 706 -5.39 -1.62 8.02
N TYR A 707 -5.41 -2.08 6.79
CA TYR A 707 -5.53 -1.28 5.59
C TYR A 707 -6.99 -1.37 5.13
N VAL A 708 -7.76 -0.29 5.30
CA VAL A 708 -9.21 -0.29 5.13
C VAL A 708 -9.58 0.52 3.90
N ALA A 709 -10.50 0.01 3.08
CA ALA A 709 -11.03 0.76 1.94
C ALA A 709 -11.62 2.09 2.45
N ARG A 710 -11.17 3.21 1.90
CA ARG A 710 -11.49 4.54 2.44
C ARG A 710 -12.98 4.83 2.40
N CYS A 711 -13.69 4.27 1.41
CA CYS A 711 -15.13 4.37 1.26
C CYS A 711 -15.93 3.85 2.47
N LEU A 712 -15.32 3.03 3.35
CA LEU A 712 -15.93 2.54 4.58
C LEU A 712 -15.90 3.55 5.74
N LEU A 713 -15.06 4.59 5.64
CA LEU A 713 -14.74 5.53 6.72
C LEU A 713 -15.20 6.97 6.43
N GLN A 714 -15.97 7.17 5.36
CA GLN A 714 -16.36 8.50 4.92
C GLN A 714 -17.75 8.52 4.31
N ASP A 715 -18.26 9.72 4.12
CA ASP A 715 -19.53 9.96 3.47
C ASP A 715 -19.47 9.60 1.96
N PRO A 716 -20.50 8.95 1.40
CA PRO A 716 -20.50 8.53 -0.01
C PRO A 716 -20.43 9.70 -1.01
N CYS A 717 -20.84 10.92 -0.63
CA CYS A 717 -20.70 12.12 -1.46
C CYS A 717 -19.35 12.85 -1.28
N GLN A 718 -18.52 12.46 -0.32
CA GLN A 718 -17.19 13.07 -0.21
C GLN A 718 -16.34 12.63 -1.40
N LEU A 719 -15.90 13.63 -2.18
CA LEU A 719 -14.95 13.43 -3.27
C LEU A 719 -13.77 12.60 -2.76
N PHE A 720 -13.49 11.51 -3.45
CA PHE A 720 -12.34 10.67 -3.14
C PHE A 720 -11.10 11.55 -3.09
N SER A 721 -10.49 11.65 -1.90
CA SER A 721 -9.07 12.00 -1.84
C SER A 721 -8.32 10.99 -2.71
N SER A 722 -7.17 11.36 -3.27
CA SER A 722 -6.37 10.51 -4.17
C SER A 722 -5.98 9.11 -3.62
N ALA A 723 -6.25 8.82 -2.34
CA ALA A 723 -5.98 7.54 -1.67
C ALA A 723 -7.24 6.65 -1.59
N PRO A 724 -7.28 5.46 -2.23
CA PRO A 724 -8.40 4.53 -2.10
C PRO A 724 -8.40 3.75 -0.77
N VAL A 725 -7.27 3.74 -0.03
CA VAL A 725 -7.08 2.96 1.19
C VAL A 725 -6.53 3.85 2.31
N GLU A 726 -6.99 3.63 3.54
CA GLU A 726 -6.52 4.31 4.75
C GLU A 726 -5.92 3.27 5.73
N ARG A 727 -4.78 3.59 6.35
CA ARG A 727 -4.19 2.73 7.39
C ARG A 727 -4.73 3.10 8.76
N VAL A 728 -5.25 2.09 9.46
CA VAL A 728 -5.65 2.13 10.87
C VAL A 728 -4.69 1.27 11.69
N VAL A 729 -4.33 1.70 12.89
CA VAL A 729 -3.54 0.89 13.81
C VAL A 729 -4.44 -0.14 14.48
N GLY A 730 -4.06 -1.42 14.41
CA GLY A 730 -4.83 -2.52 14.98
C GLY A 730 -4.61 -3.82 14.23
N ASN A 731 -4.95 -4.94 14.86
CA ASN A 731 -4.96 -6.25 14.21
C ASN A 731 -6.14 -7.10 14.68
N LEU A 732 -6.46 -8.16 13.94
CA LEU A 732 -7.51 -9.10 14.31
C LEU A 732 -7.08 -10.12 15.39
N GLY A 733 -5.86 -10.01 15.91
CA GLY A 733 -5.30 -10.96 16.88
C GLY A 733 -5.10 -12.38 16.34
N LYS A 734 -5.12 -12.56 15.00
CA LYS A 734 -4.85 -13.82 14.30
C LYS A 734 -3.50 -13.74 13.57
N SER A 735 -2.81 -14.86 13.43
CA SER A 735 -1.58 -14.95 12.64
C SER A 735 -1.88 -14.86 11.14
N GLY A 736 -0.88 -14.46 10.35
CA GLY A 736 -1.00 -14.30 8.90
C GLY A 736 -1.62 -12.97 8.46
N MET A 737 -1.93 -12.88 7.16
CA MET A 737 -2.61 -11.75 6.53
C MET A 737 -4.08 -12.10 6.29
N ALA A 738 -4.98 -11.37 6.92
CA ALA A 738 -6.41 -11.57 6.78
C ALA A 738 -7.02 -10.55 5.81
N MET A 739 -7.70 -11.04 4.77
CA MET A 739 -8.46 -10.21 3.83
C MET A 739 -9.94 -10.25 4.24
N LEU A 740 -10.48 -9.10 4.62
CA LEU A 740 -11.87 -8.99 5.06
C LEU A 740 -12.76 -8.85 3.83
N VAL A 741 -13.76 -9.72 3.70
CA VAL A 741 -14.74 -9.69 2.59
C VAL A 741 -16.16 -9.61 3.15
N SER A 742 -17.06 -8.94 2.43
CA SER A 742 -18.49 -8.93 2.78
C SER A 742 -19.08 -10.34 2.70
N PRO A 743 -20.09 -10.67 3.53
CA PRO A 743 -20.88 -11.88 3.34
C PRO A 743 -21.53 -11.93 1.95
N GLU A 744 -21.60 -13.11 1.35
CA GLU A 744 -22.19 -13.31 0.01
C GLU A 744 -23.69 -12.95 0.00
N VAL A 745 -24.40 -13.27 1.08
CA VAL A 745 -25.81 -12.91 1.27
C VAL A 745 -25.94 -12.13 2.57
N PRO A 746 -25.93 -10.78 2.53
CA PRO A 746 -26.11 -9.98 3.73
C PRO A 746 -27.53 -10.18 4.27
N GLN A 747 -27.64 -10.38 5.57
CA GLN A 747 -28.93 -10.63 6.21
C GLN A 747 -29.68 -9.33 6.46
N VAL A 748 -31.00 -9.33 6.29
CA VAL A 748 -31.86 -8.17 6.57
C VAL A 748 -32.94 -8.58 7.55
N ARG A 749 -33.21 -7.77 8.57
CA ARG A 749 -34.28 -8.03 9.54
C ARG A 749 -35.63 -8.02 8.84
N SER A 750 -36.47 -9.00 9.18
CA SER A 750 -37.87 -9.00 8.74
C SER A 750 -38.63 -7.83 9.38
N LEU A 751 -39.58 -7.25 8.62
CA LEU A 751 -40.50 -6.26 9.17
C LEU A 751 -41.25 -6.85 10.38
N ALA A 752 -41.38 -6.07 11.44
CA ALA A 752 -42.18 -6.46 12.59
C ALA A 752 -43.68 -6.44 12.21
N ASP A 753 -44.47 -7.36 12.75
CA ASP A 753 -45.92 -7.48 12.47
C ASP A 753 -46.76 -6.27 12.96
N ASN A 754 -46.12 -5.25 13.54
CA ASN A 754 -46.79 -4.06 14.01
C ASN A 754 -46.97 -3.03 12.88
N VAL A 755 -48.17 -3.06 12.29
CA VAL A 755 -48.61 -2.20 11.16
C VAL A 755 -48.53 -0.69 11.46
N ARG A 756 -48.35 -0.26 12.72
CA ARG A 756 -48.27 1.16 13.11
C ARG A 756 -46.87 1.79 12.95
N LEU A 757 -45.87 1.02 12.54
CA LEU A 757 -44.48 1.48 12.44
C LEU A 757 -44.12 2.11 11.08
N VAL A 758 -44.98 1.94 10.07
CA VAL A 758 -44.74 2.42 8.71
C VAL A 758 -45.84 3.42 8.34
N ASN A 759 -45.48 4.70 8.17
CA ASN A 759 -46.45 5.76 7.83
C ASN A 759 -46.29 6.27 6.40
N HIS A 760 -45.06 6.34 5.86
CA HIS A 760 -44.77 6.82 4.50
C HIS A 760 -45.40 8.20 4.22
N HIS A 761 -45.08 9.20 5.05
CA HIS A 761 -45.65 10.54 4.91
C HIS A 761 -45.21 11.27 3.63
N PRO A 762 -46.00 12.22 3.09
CA PRO A 762 -45.59 13.06 1.97
C PRO A 762 -44.36 13.92 2.32
N PHE A 763 -43.43 14.05 1.37
CA PHE A 763 -42.23 14.84 1.55
C PHE A 763 -42.49 16.35 1.48
N ASP A 764 -42.16 17.03 2.57
CA ASP A 764 -42.39 18.46 2.77
C ASP A 764 -41.20 19.34 2.32
N GLY A 765 -40.11 18.73 1.86
CA GLY A 765 -38.88 19.41 1.48
C GLY A 765 -37.84 19.56 2.60
N SER A 766 -38.11 19.07 3.81
CA SER A 766 -37.19 19.18 4.94
C SER A 766 -35.98 18.24 4.82
N GLU A 767 -34.79 18.76 5.11
CA GLU A 767 -33.52 18.02 5.04
C GLU A 767 -32.97 17.70 6.43
N GLU A 768 -33.82 17.21 7.32
CA GLU A 768 -33.44 16.86 8.70
C GLU A 768 -32.70 15.51 8.76
N ASN A 769 -32.21 15.14 9.94
CA ASN A 769 -31.59 13.84 10.19
C ASN A 769 -32.50 13.05 11.12
N CYS A 770 -33.26 12.10 10.60
CA CYS A 770 -34.15 11.24 11.41
C CYS A 770 -33.43 10.00 11.96
N PHE A 771 -32.19 9.74 11.50
CA PHE A 771 -31.39 8.54 11.80
C PHE A 771 -30.27 8.81 12.80
N HIS A 772 -30.49 9.71 13.77
CA HIS A 772 -29.48 10.18 14.73
C HIS A 772 -28.75 9.07 15.49
N HIS A 773 -29.42 7.93 15.72
CA HIS A 773 -28.90 6.83 16.52
C HIS A 773 -28.36 5.66 15.69
N THR A 774 -28.22 5.85 14.38
CA THR A 774 -27.67 4.81 13.50
C THR A 774 -26.17 4.68 13.67
N THR A 775 -25.71 3.44 13.86
CA THR A 775 -24.30 3.08 13.97
C THR A 775 -23.97 1.91 13.05
N LEU A 776 -22.72 1.86 12.59
CA LEU A 776 -22.21 0.78 11.74
C LEU A 776 -21.15 0.00 12.52
N HIS A 777 -21.29 -1.31 12.58
CA HIS A 777 -20.39 -2.19 13.33
C HIS A 777 -19.85 -3.31 12.45
N LEU A 778 -18.52 -3.40 12.38
CA LEU A 778 -17.83 -4.51 11.74
C LEU A 778 -17.79 -5.70 12.70
N SER A 779 -18.17 -6.88 12.22
CA SER A 779 -18.13 -8.13 12.99
C SER A 779 -17.61 -9.26 12.12
N PHE A 780 -16.96 -10.26 12.74
CA PHE A 780 -16.35 -11.38 12.01
C PHE A 780 -17.14 -12.65 12.23
N THR A 781 -17.23 -13.48 11.19
CA THR A 781 -17.71 -14.85 11.33
C THR A 781 -16.54 -15.82 11.52
N GLU A 782 -16.85 -17.09 11.80
CA GLU A 782 -15.83 -18.14 11.90
C GLU A 782 -15.39 -18.65 10.53
N TRP A 783 -16.05 -18.21 9.44
CA TRP A 783 -15.70 -18.62 8.10
C TRP A 783 -14.33 -18.06 7.69
N GLN A 784 -13.48 -18.96 7.21
CA GLN A 784 -12.15 -18.63 6.70
C GLN A 784 -11.85 -19.46 5.46
N LEU A 785 -11.28 -18.81 4.45
CA LEU A 785 -10.84 -19.49 3.23
C LEU A 785 -9.37 -19.18 2.97
N PRO A 786 -8.45 -20.17 3.07
CA PRO A 786 -7.05 -19.95 2.77
C PRO A 786 -6.85 -19.57 1.30
N ILE A 787 -5.92 -18.67 1.05
CA ILE A 787 -5.54 -18.25 -0.31
C ILE A 787 -4.29 -19.03 -0.70
N ASP A 788 -4.32 -19.64 -1.89
CA ASP A 788 -3.12 -20.32 -2.41
C ASP A 788 -2.05 -19.28 -2.77
N ILE A 789 -0.96 -19.30 -2.01
CA ILE A 789 0.21 -18.44 -2.16
C ILE A 789 1.32 -19.10 -3.01
N GLY A 790 1.08 -20.30 -3.54
CA GLY A 790 1.98 -21.02 -4.44
C GLY A 790 3.22 -21.65 -3.77
N SER A 791 3.38 -21.54 -2.44
CA SER A 791 4.46 -22.17 -1.68
C SER A 791 4.01 -23.51 -1.08
N ARG A 792 4.65 -24.61 -1.51
CA ARG A 792 4.41 -25.95 -0.94
C ARG A 792 5.28 -26.16 0.32
N GLY A 793 4.68 -26.63 1.41
CA GLY A 793 5.40 -27.10 2.60
C GLY A 793 5.34 -26.22 3.85
N ASN A 794 4.69 -25.05 3.79
CA ASN A 794 4.44 -24.23 4.98
C ASN A 794 3.26 -24.81 5.77
N ARG A 795 3.43 -24.97 7.08
CA ARG A 795 2.41 -25.54 7.98
C ARG A 795 1.37 -24.52 8.45
N ASP A 796 1.69 -23.24 8.37
CA ASP A 796 0.81 -22.14 8.78
C ASP A 796 0.15 -21.49 7.56
N VAL A 797 -1.15 -21.15 7.66
CA VAL A 797 -1.86 -20.38 6.64
C VAL A 797 -1.38 -18.94 6.69
N GLU A 798 -0.57 -18.53 5.71
CA GLU A 798 0.05 -17.19 5.73
C GLU A 798 -0.92 -16.10 5.24
N ALA A 799 -1.92 -16.43 4.42
CA ALA A 799 -2.95 -15.52 3.93
C ALA A 799 -4.31 -16.21 3.75
N TYR A 800 -5.41 -15.55 4.12
CA TYR A 800 -6.78 -16.08 4.01
C TYR A 800 -7.83 -14.98 3.93
N TYR A 801 -8.99 -15.30 3.34
CA TYR A 801 -10.21 -14.51 3.47
C TYR A 801 -10.89 -14.78 4.80
N ILE A 802 -11.44 -13.74 5.41
CA ILE A 802 -12.35 -13.82 6.55
C ILE A 802 -13.60 -13.02 6.22
N GLU A 803 -14.75 -13.61 6.46
CA GLU A 803 -16.01 -12.92 6.26
C GLU A 803 -16.22 -11.90 7.39
N ALA A 804 -16.45 -10.66 6.98
CA ALA A 804 -16.61 -9.51 7.85
C ALA A 804 -17.95 -8.83 7.54
N ALA A 805 -18.95 -9.10 8.36
CA ALA A 805 -20.28 -8.52 8.25
C ALA A 805 -20.30 -7.11 8.84
N ILE A 806 -20.75 -6.14 8.03
CA ILE A 806 -20.99 -4.78 8.48
C ILE A 806 -22.47 -4.65 8.83
N GLY A 807 -22.76 -4.68 10.14
CA GLY A 807 -24.11 -4.54 10.66
C GLY A 807 -24.51 -3.08 10.87
N VAL A 808 -25.70 -2.72 10.42
CA VAL A 808 -26.42 -1.49 10.74
C VAL A 808 -27.21 -1.71 12.02
N TYR A 809 -27.03 -0.80 12.97
CA TYR A 809 -27.77 -0.79 14.22
C TYR A 809 -28.46 0.55 14.39
N ASP A 810 -29.71 0.54 14.84
CA ASP A 810 -30.43 1.74 15.23
C ASP A 810 -30.88 1.61 16.69
N ARG A 811 -30.51 2.61 17.51
CA ARG A 811 -30.75 2.59 18.97
C ARG A 811 -30.25 1.30 19.66
N GLY A 812 -29.18 0.71 19.11
CA GLY A 812 -28.56 -0.52 19.60
C GLY A 812 -29.22 -1.81 19.08
N GLU A 813 -30.31 -1.75 18.33
CA GLU A 813 -30.95 -2.92 17.72
C GLU A 813 -30.43 -3.16 16.30
N TRP A 814 -30.13 -4.43 15.98
CA TRP A 814 -29.71 -4.81 14.63
C TRP A 814 -30.84 -4.61 13.60
N VAL A 815 -30.49 -4.04 12.44
CA VAL A 815 -31.40 -3.79 11.32
C VAL A 815 -31.04 -4.66 10.10
N ALA A 816 -29.81 -4.61 9.65
CA ALA A 816 -29.34 -5.36 8.47
C ALA A 816 -27.82 -5.47 8.47
N ASP A 817 -27.29 -6.49 7.81
CA ASP A 817 -25.92 -6.46 7.28
C ASP A 817 -25.96 -5.82 5.90
N VAL A 818 -24.97 -4.98 5.60
CA VAL A 818 -24.91 -4.23 4.35
C VAL A 818 -23.60 -4.45 3.63
N ASN A 819 -23.67 -4.57 2.31
CA ASN A 819 -22.49 -4.54 1.45
C ASN A 819 -22.22 -3.11 0.98
N ILE A 820 -21.31 -2.42 1.66
CA ILE A 820 -21.04 -1.00 1.39
C ILE A 820 -20.37 -0.77 0.02
N LEU A 821 -19.64 -1.74 -0.52
CA LEU A 821 -18.97 -1.58 -1.81
C LEU A 821 -19.97 -1.39 -2.97
N ASP A 822 -21.18 -1.94 -2.84
CA ASP A 822 -22.24 -1.82 -3.84
C ASP A 822 -22.70 -0.37 -4.01
N VAL A 823 -22.59 0.45 -2.95
CA VAL A 823 -22.87 1.90 -3.01
C VAL A 823 -22.01 2.62 -4.06
N PHE A 824 -20.83 2.10 -4.39
CA PHE A 824 -19.90 2.75 -5.33
C PHE A 824 -19.74 2.03 -6.66
N LYS A 825 -20.19 0.78 -6.77
CA LYS A 825 -19.95 -0.08 -7.93
C LYS A 825 -21.23 -0.63 -8.56
N HIS A 826 -22.35 -0.63 -7.84
CA HIS A 826 -23.59 -1.25 -8.31
C HIS A 826 -24.31 -0.34 -9.32
N GLU A 827 -24.92 -0.96 -10.34
CA GLU A 827 -25.65 -0.25 -11.40
C GLU A 827 -26.82 0.61 -10.89
N PHE A 828 -27.41 0.25 -9.76
CA PHE A 828 -28.51 1.02 -9.13
C PHE A 828 -28.05 2.21 -8.29
N SER A 829 -26.74 2.41 -8.10
CA SER A 829 -26.22 3.52 -7.33
C SER A 829 -25.89 4.71 -8.21
N ARG A 830 -26.32 5.92 -7.80
CA ARG A 830 -25.96 7.17 -8.47
C ARG A 830 -25.61 8.25 -7.45
N ILE A 831 -24.33 8.61 -7.38
CA ILE A 831 -23.88 9.78 -6.61
C ILE A 831 -24.17 11.04 -7.43
N MET A 832 -24.96 11.94 -6.86
CA MET A 832 -25.45 13.11 -7.58
C MET A 832 -24.39 14.23 -7.57
N PRO A 833 -24.12 14.91 -8.70
CA PRO A 833 -23.17 16.01 -8.74
C PRO A 833 -23.70 17.23 -7.97
N GLU A 834 -22.78 18.04 -7.43
CA GLU A 834 -23.17 19.33 -6.86
C GLU A 834 -23.73 20.26 -7.94
N CYS A 835 -24.84 20.94 -7.62
CA CYS A 835 -25.44 21.90 -8.53
C CYS A 835 -24.55 23.15 -8.66
N THR A 836 -24.04 23.43 -9.86
CA THR A 836 -23.23 24.62 -10.17
C THR A 836 -24.06 25.76 -10.76
N GLN A 837 -25.31 25.50 -11.14
CA GLN A 837 -26.22 26.48 -11.74
C GLN A 837 -27.11 27.15 -10.69
N ARG A 838 -27.49 28.41 -10.95
CA ARG A 838 -28.56 29.10 -10.22
C ARG A 838 -29.87 28.85 -10.97
N HIS A 839 -30.77 28.09 -10.37
CA HIS A 839 -32.11 27.88 -10.92
C HIS A 839 -33.05 28.96 -10.38
N GLU A 840 -33.70 29.70 -11.28
CA GLU A 840 -34.69 30.73 -10.94
C GLU A 840 -36.06 30.11 -10.61
N THR A 841 -36.35 28.94 -11.19
CA THR A 841 -37.55 28.12 -10.94
C THR A 841 -37.21 26.93 -10.04
N HIS A 842 -37.68 26.98 -8.80
CA HIS A 842 -37.62 25.85 -7.87
C HIS A 842 -38.80 24.91 -8.11
N VAL A 843 -38.57 23.61 -7.94
CA VAL A 843 -39.63 22.60 -7.90
C VAL A 843 -40.69 23.04 -6.89
N SER A 844 -41.95 23.01 -7.30
CA SER A 844 -43.07 23.42 -6.45
C SER A 844 -43.22 22.50 -5.24
N LYS A 845 -43.73 23.02 -4.11
CA LYS A 845 -44.03 22.18 -2.95
C LYS A 845 -45.07 21.10 -3.30
N GLU A 846 -46.00 21.38 -4.20
CA GLU A 846 -46.97 20.38 -4.65
C GLU A 846 -46.33 19.19 -5.40
N GLU A 847 -45.21 19.39 -6.09
CA GLU A 847 -44.48 18.32 -6.74
C GLU A 847 -43.63 17.49 -5.78
N LEU A 848 -43.03 18.11 -4.76
CA LEU A 848 -42.27 17.40 -3.73
C LEU A 848 -43.17 16.54 -2.83
N CYS A 849 -44.40 16.98 -2.55
CA CYS A 849 -45.39 16.19 -1.80
C CYS A 849 -45.82 14.88 -2.48
N LYS A 850 -45.41 14.64 -3.74
CA LYS A 850 -45.58 13.34 -4.41
C LYS A 850 -44.55 12.32 -3.96
N PHE A 851 -43.44 12.76 -3.37
CA PHE A 851 -42.44 11.86 -2.80
C PHE A 851 -42.83 11.47 -1.38
N VAL A 852 -42.28 10.34 -0.94
CA VAL A 852 -42.50 9.78 0.39
C VAL A 852 -41.28 10.01 1.25
N THR A 853 -41.45 10.50 2.47
CA THR A 853 -40.37 10.57 3.48
C THR A 853 -40.13 9.20 4.08
N ILE A 854 -38.86 8.89 4.28
CA ILE A 854 -38.40 7.71 5.02
C ILE A 854 -37.61 8.22 6.22
N ASP A 855 -38.20 8.06 7.40
CA ASP A 855 -37.68 8.59 8.67
C ASP A 855 -37.25 7.50 9.65
N SER A 856 -37.63 6.25 9.37
CA SER A 856 -37.29 5.08 10.18
C SER A 856 -36.73 3.96 9.29
N TRP A 857 -36.04 3.01 9.93
CA TRP A 857 -35.59 1.81 9.22
C TRP A 857 -36.76 0.93 8.80
N GLU A 858 -37.87 0.94 9.54
CA GLU A 858 -39.08 0.21 9.20
C GLU A 858 -39.69 0.73 7.88
N GLU A 859 -39.66 2.04 7.65
CA GLU A 859 -40.11 2.66 6.39
C GLU A 859 -39.14 2.41 5.22
N LEU A 860 -37.85 2.14 5.48
CA LEU A 860 -36.93 1.73 4.40
C LEU A 860 -37.03 0.23 4.11
N LEU A 861 -37.28 -0.56 5.15
CA LEU A 861 -37.49 -2.00 5.04
C LEU A 861 -38.81 -2.29 4.32
N ASP A 862 -39.86 -1.53 4.57
CA ASP A 862 -41.07 -1.60 3.76
C ASP A 862 -40.88 -0.78 2.48
N SER A 863 -40.72 -1.45 1.33
CA SER A 863 -40.40 -0.78 0.07
C SER A 863 -41.34 0.42 -0.17
N PRO A 864 -40.80 1.64 -0.37
CA PRO A 864 -41.63 2.83 -0.48
C PRO A 864 -42.56 2.67 -1.69
N PRO A 865 -43.83 3.11 -1.62
CA PRO A 865 -44.79 2.90 -2.71
C PRO A 865 -44.44 3.70 -3.98
N GLU A 866 -43.82 4.87 -3.81
CA GLU A 866 -43.38 5.75 -4.90
C GLU A 866 -41.89 6.13 -4.73
N VAL A 867 -41.52 7.36 -5.11
CA VAL A 867 -40.17 7.90 -4.88
C VAL A 867 -39.98 8.15 -3.39
N GLY A 868 -39.01 7.47 -2.79
CA GLY A 868 -38.65 7.65 -1.38
C GLY A 868 -37.57 8.70 -1.17
N VAL A 869 -37.59 9.39 -0.04
CA VAL A 869 -36.57 10.37 0.38
C VAL A 869 -36.15 10.06 1.82
N VAL A 870 -34.96 9.50 1.99
CA VAL A 870 -34.35 9.22 3.30
C VAL A 870 -33.75 10.50 3.86
N ARG A 871 -34.25 10.95 5.02
CA ARG A 871 -33.80 12.17 5.70
C ARG A 871 -32.64 11.87 6.66
N ALA A 872 -31.42 11.79 6.14
CA ALA A 872 -30.20 11.46 6.90
C ALA A 872 -29.10 12.55 6.80
N ARG A 873 -29.50 13.81 6.63
CA ARG A 873 -28.58 14.90 6.30
C ARG A 873 -27.48 15.07 7.35
N LYS A 874 -26.23 15.25 6.89
CA LYS A 874 -25.02 15.36 7.75
C LYS A 874 -24.73 14.13 8.62
N ASN A 875 -25.38 12.99 8.38
CA ASN A 875 -25.10 11.72 9.05
C ASN A 875 -24.52 10.70 8.08
N TRP A 876 -23.20 10.74 7.89
CA TRP A 876 -22.53 9.92 6.89
C TRP A 876 -22.76 8.40 7.10
N GLN A 877 -22.86 7.94 8.34
CA GLN A 877 -23.11 6.52 8.66
C GLN A 877 -24.50 6.10 8.21
N ALA A 878 -25.52 6.90 8.54
CA ALA A 878 -26.90 6.62 8.12
C ALA A 878 -27.06 6.71 6.61
N ARG A 879 -26.42 7.69 5.95
CA ARG A 879 -26.45 7.82 4.49
C ARG A 879 -25.82 6.62 3.79
N LEU A 880 -24.66 6.19 4.26
CA LEU A 880 -23.96 5.02 3.72
C LEU A 880 -24.77 3.73 3.94
N ALA A 881 -25.30 3.55 5.15
CA ALA A 881 -26.12 2.39 5.52
C ALA A 881 -27.43 2.32 4.71
N ALA A 882 -28.15 3.45 4.62
CA ALA A 882 -29.42 3.54 3.90
C ALA A 882 -29.22 3.35 2.40
N ALA A 883 -28.15 3.90 1.82
CA ALA A 883 -27.81 3.69 0.42
C ALA A 883 -27.54 2.20 0.14
N ALA A 884 -26.70 1.56 0.96
CA ALA A 884 -26.36 0.14 0.79
C ALA A 884 -27.61 -0.76 0.94
N LEU A 885 -28.43 -0.52 1.96
CA LEU A 885 -29.66 -1.29 2.19
C LEU A 885 -30.69 -1.08 1.06
N SER A 886 -30.83 0.15 0.57
CA SER A 886 -31.75 0.48 -0.52
C SER A 886 -31.37 -0.25 -1.82
N ILE A 887 -30.07 -0.27 -2.15
CA ILE A 887 -29.54 -1.04 -3.29
C ILE A 887 -29.80 -2.54 -3.11
N GLN A 888 -29.53 -3.08 -1.91
CA GLN A 888 -29.77 -4.48 -1.59
C GLN A 888 -31.25 -4.88 -1.68
N ARG A 889 -32.17 -3.92 -1.48
CA ARG A 889 -33.61 -4.08 -1.69
C ARG A 889 -34.04 -3.97 -3.16
N GLY A 890 -33.12 -3.67 -4.08
CA GLY A 890 -33.38 -3.54 -5.52
C GLY A 890 -33.88 -2.15 -5.95
N HIS A 891 -33.69 -1.13 -5.12
CA HIS A 891 -34.10 0.24 -5.43
C HIS A 891 -33.00 1.03 -6.16
N GLU A 892 -33.41 1.88 -7.11
CA GLU A 892 -32.50 2.87 -7.70
C GLU A 892 -32.19 3.93 -6.63
N THR A 893 -30.94 4.02 -6.22
CA THR A 893 -30.51 4.83 -5.08
C THR A 893 -29.73 6.04 -5.54
N ARG A 894 -30.23 7.24 -5.25
CA ARG A 894 -29.62 8.52 -5.62
C ARG A 894 -29.07 9.23 -4.39
N ILE A 895 -27.76 9.36 -4.28
CA ILE A 895 -27.10 9.90 -3.09
C ILE A 895 -26.85 11.40 -3.28
N VAL A 896 -27.48 12.22 -2.45
CA VAL A 896 -27.60 13.67 -2.66
C VAL A 896 -26.49 14.43 -1.94
N PRO A 897 -25.71 15.30 -2.60
CA PRO A 897 -24.65 16.07 -1.95
C PRO A 897 -25.22 17.19 -1.05
N GLN A 898 -24.37 17.81 -0.23
CA GLN A 898 -24.79 18.85 0.71
C GLN A 898 -25.42 20.09 0.06
N LYS A 899 -25.19 20.33 -1.23
CA LYS A 899 -25.87 21.35 -2.03
C LYS A 899 -26.83 20.65 -2.98
N ALA A 900 -28.02 20.36 -2.46
CA ALA A 900 -29.10 19.72 -3.19
C ALA A 900 -29.84 20.72 -4.07
N CYS A 901 -30.18 20.32 -5.30
CA CYS A 901 -31.14 21.05 -6.13
C CYS A 901 -32.18 20.08 -6.68
N TRP A 902 -33.40 20.15 -6.12
CA TRP A 902 -34.52 19.32 -6.55
C TRP A 902 -34.85 19.50 -8.04
N THR A 903 -34.67 20.70 -8.60
CA THR A 903 -34.90 20.95 -10.04
C THR A 903 -33.99 20.08 -10.92
N CYS A 904 -32.71 19.98 -10.57
CA CYS A 904 -31.77 19.09 -11.25
C CYS A 904 -32.10 17.61 -11.04
N PHE A 905 -32.55 17.24 -9.84
CA PHE A 905 -32.72 15.84 -9.46
C PHE A 905 -33.96 15.22 -10.11
N VAL A 906 -35.07 15.96 -10.17
CA VAL A 906 -36.32 15.51 -10.80
C VAL A 906 -36.19 15.43 -12.32
N ALA A 907 -35.35 16.26 -12.94
CA ALA A 907 -35.10 16.24 -14.38
C ALA A 907 -34.30 15.02 -14.87
N LEU A 908 -33.67 14.24 -13.97
CA LEU A 908 -32.84 13.12 -14.36
C LEU A 908 -33.67 11.85 -14.67
N PRO A 909 -33.50 11.26 -15.86
CA PRO A 909 -34.22 10.05 -16.24
C PRO A 909 -33.88 8.88 -15.32
N LYS A 910 -34.81 7.92 -15.21
CA LYS A 910 -34.57 6.62 -14.55
C LYS A 910 -33.43 5.88 -15.25
N LEU A 911 -32.68 5.07 -14.51
CA LEU A 911 -31.64 4.24 -15.11
C LEU A 911 -32.27 3.21 -16.07
N PRO A 912 -31.66 2.98 -17.24
CA PRO A 912 -32.20 2.05 -18.25
C PRO A 912 -32.24 0.61 -17.70
N ARG A 913 -33.21 -0.18 -18.17
CA ARG A 913 -33.26 -1.62 -17.88
C ARG A 913 -32.18 -2.32 -18.70
N VAL A 914 -31.18 -2.90 -18.05
CA VAL A 914 -30.32 -3.91 -18.67
C VAL A 914 -31.16 -5.20 -18.70
N GLU A 915 -31.72 -5.53 -19.86
CA GLU A 915 -32.27 -6.86 -20.09
C GLU A 915 -31.07 -7.80 -20.28
N ASN A 916 -30.91 -8.76 -19.39
CA ASN A 916 -29.91 -9.82 -19.53
C ASN A 916 -30.29 -10.65 -20.78
N GLY A 917 -29.72 -10.28 -21.93
CA GLY A 917 -29.55 -11.20 -23.04
C GLY A 917 -28.57 -12.30 -22.62
N ASP A 918 -28.85 -13.51 -23.08
CA ASP A 918 -28.12 -14.74 -22.77
C ASP A 918 -26.60 -14.55 -22.74
N GLU A 919 -25.97 -15.20 -21.76
CA GLU A 919 -24.52 -15.21 -21.52
C GLU A 919 -23.73 -15.59 -22.78
N ASP A 920 -23.21 -14.60 -23.49
CA ASP A 920 -22.02 -14.75 -24.33
C ASP A 920 -20.85 -14.03 -23.64
N GLU A 921 -19.93 -14.83 -23.10
CA GLU A 921 -18.63 -14.40 -22.61
C GLU A 921 -17.87 -13.67 -23.72
N ASN A 922 -17.87 -12.33 -23.69
CA ASN A 922 -16.79 -11.43 -24.13
C ASN A 922 -17.32 -10.00 -24.19
N HIS A 923 -17.23 -9.22 -23.11
CA HIS A 923 -17.23 -7.77 -23.25
C HIS A 923 -16.27 -7.07 -22.28
N ILE A 924 -15.28 -6.44 -22.92
CA ILE A 924 -14.36 -5.42 -22.44
C ILE A 924 -15.21 -4.22 -21.95
N TYR A 925 -15.01 -3.80 -20.70
CA TYR A 925 -15.58 -2.56 -20.19
C TYR A 925 -14.55 -1.44 -20.32
N ASP A 926 -14.83 -0.49 -21.21
CA ASP A 926 -14.21 0.83 -21.24
C ASP A 926 -14.66 1.62 -20.00
N ASP A 927 -13.70 1.90 -19.10
CA ASP A 927 -13.84 2.85 -18.01
C ASP A 927 -13.68 4.27 -18.58
N ASP A 928 -14.77 4.91 -18.97
CA ASP A 928 -14.83 6.38 -19.10
C ASP A 928 -16.29 6.87 -19.13
N TYR A 929 -16.82 7.28 -17.97
CA TYR A 929 -18.03 8.11 -17.93
C TYR A 929 -18.03 9.08 -16.74
N PHE A 930 -17.14 10.07 -16.77
CA PHE A 930 -17.36 11.36 -16.11
C PHE A 930 -17.73 12.40 -17.18
N GLY A 931 -19.02 12.55 -17.42
CA GLY A 931 -19.55 13.56 -18.36
C GLY A 931 -19.31 14.99 -17.85
N VAL A 932 -18.38 15.69 -18.51
CA VAL A 932 -18.31 17.16 -18.53
C VAL A 932 -18.91 17.62 -19.86
N PRO A 933 -19.93 18.50 -19.90
CA PRO A 933 -20.48 18.96 -21.17
C PRO A 933 -19.58 20.05 -21.78
N SER A 934 -18.93 19.74 -22.91
CA SER A 934 -18.32 20.75 -23.78
C SER A 934 -19.38 21.34 -24.72
N LYS A 935 -19.30 22.67 -24.89
CA LYS A 935 -20.23 23.48 -25.67
C LYS A 935 -20.01 23.29 -27.18
N LEU A 936 -21.15 23.38 -27.87
CA LEU A 936 -21.35 23.55 -29.32
C LEU A 936 -20.37 24.54 -29.97
N TYR A 937 -19.77 24.10 -31.08
CA TYR A 937 -19.52 24.94 -32.25
C TYR A 937 -20.06 24.19 -33.47
N ASP A 938 -21.07 24.79 -34.11
CA ASP A 938 -21.48 24.49 -35.47
C ASP A 938 -20.37 24.93 -36.44
N GLU A 939 -20.10 24.12 -37.47
CA GLU A 939 -19.85 24.58 -38.85
C GLU A 939 -19.69 23.36 -39.80
N ASP A 940 -20.74 23.16 -40.60
CA ASP A 940 -20.78 22.92 -42.05
C ASP A 940 -19.84 21.93 -42.78
N ASN A 941 -20.53 21.15 -43.63
CA ASN A 941 -20.18 20.64 -44.96
C ASN A 941 -19.17 19.48 -45.08
N SER A 942 -19.63 18.33 -45.57
CA SER A 942 -19.72 18.11 -47.04
C SER A 942 -20.13 16.67 -47.37
N ASP A 943 -21.00 16.58 -48.38
CA ASP A 943 -21.50 15.38 -49.02
C ASP A 943 -20.38 14.49 -49.60
N SER A 944 -20.60 13.17 -49.58
CA SER A 944 -20.54 12.39 -50.82
C SER A 944 -21.21 11.03 -50.67
N GLU A 945 -22.19 10.85 -51.53
CA GLU A 945 -22.86 9.61 -51.91
C GLU A 945 -21.87 8.51 -52.34
N ILE A 946 -22.28 7.24 -52.22
CA ILE A 946 -22.35 6.24 -53.31
C ILE A 946 -22.71 4.85 -52.75
N ASP A 947 -23.95 4.46 -53.03
CA ASP A 947 -24.44 3.22 -53.65
C ASP A 947 -23.87 1.83 -53.35
N ASP A 948 -24.85 0.98 -52.99
CA ASP A 948 -25.25 -0.28 -53.65
C ASP A 948 -24.64 -1.65 -53.30
N ILE A 949 -25.58 -2.49 -52.83
CA ILE A 949 -25.96 -3.82 -53.34
C ILE A 949 -24.88 -4.92 -53.34
N VAL A 950 -25.14 -6.03 -52.63
CA VAL A 950 -25.40 -7.36 -53.22
C VAL A 950 -25.98 -8.30 -52.14
N THR A 951 -27.19 -8.78 -52.41
CA THR A 951 -27.85 -9.96 -51.86
C THR A 951 -27.15 -11.27 -52.26
N VAL A 952 -26.98 -12.25 -51.37
CA VAL A 952 -27.01 -13.68 -51.74
C VAL A 952 -27.56 -14.55 -50.58
N GLU A 953 -28.65 -15.25 -50.87
CA GLU A 953 -29.27 -16.34 -50.09
C GLU A 953 -28.41 -17.62 -50.05
N SER A 954 -28.56 -18.43 -48.99
CA SER A 954 -28.75 -19.90 -49.08
C SER A 954 -28.99 -20.45 -47.65
N SER A 955 -30.20 -20.86 -47.27
CA SER A 955 -30.84 -22.16 -47.53
C SER A 955 -30.08 -23.39 -46.98
N ARG A 956 -30.62 -24.03 -45.92
CA ARG A 956 -30.84 -25.49 -45.70
C ARG A 956 -30.95 -25.83 -44.20
N THR A 957 -32.14 -26.07 -43.64
CA THR A 957 -32.96 -27.32 -43.56
C THR A 957 -32.58 -28.31 -42.44
N HIS A 958 -33.64 -28.82 -41.79
CA HIS A 958 -33.79 -29.91 -40.79
C HIS A 958 -33.65 -29.48 -39.31
N GLY A 959 -34.65 -29.56 -38.42
CA GLY A 959 -35.94 -30.26 -38.40
C GLY A 959 -35.88 -31.56 -37.60
N LYS A 960 -36.40 -31.58 -36.35
CA LYS A 960 -37.21 -32.68 -35.80
C LYS A 960 -37.82 -32.36 -34.41
N ARG A 961 -39.07 -32.82 -34.28
CA ARG A 961 -40.03 -32.75 -33.17
C ARG A 961 -39.84 -33.85 -32.12
N GLY A 962 -40.45 -33.63 -30.95
CA GLY A 962 -40.98 -34.65 -30.02
C GLY A 962 -40.23 -34.67 -28.69
N ASN A 963 -40.83 -34.62 -27.50
CA ASN A 963 -42.12 -35.19 -27.08
C ASN A 963 -42.61 -34.52 -25.78
N LYS A 964 -43.94 -34.40 -25.63
CA LYS A 964 -44.63 -34.10 -24.36
C LYS A 964 -44.77 -35.39 -23.53
N GLY A 965 -44.70 -35.25 -22.20
CA GLY A 965 -45.09 -36.27 -21.24
C GLY A 965 -45.33 -35.64 -19.87
N ASP A 966 -46.59 -35.37 -19.55
CA ASP A 966 -47.08 -34.94 -18.24
C ASP A 966 -47.13 -36.11 -17.25
N ASN A 967 -46.67 -35.93 -16.00
CA ASN A 967 -47.53 -35.96 -14.81
C ASN A 967 -46.76 -35.89 -13.46
N VAL A 968 -47.02 -34.77 -12.74
CA VAL A 968 -47.41 -34.63 -11.31
C VAL A 968 -46.46 -35.14 -10.20
N LYS A 969 -45.84 -34.22 -9.42
CA LYS A 969 -46.22 -33.89 -8.02
C LYS A 969 -45.25 -32.88 -7.36
N LEU A 970 -45.78 -31.67 -7.13
CA LEU A 970 -45.72 -30.87 -5.89
C LEU A 970 -44.36 -30.73 -5.18
N TYR A 971 -43.64 -29.65 -5.50
CA TYR A 971 -42.96 -28.75 -4.56
C TYR A 971 -42.76 -27.39 -5.26
N GLU A 972 -43.87 -26.72 -5.58
CA GLU A 972 -43.88 -25.31 -5.99
C GLU A 972 -44.59 -24.51 -4.91
N SER A 973 -43.80 -23.88 -4.03
CA SER A 973 -44.18 -22.62 -3.36
C SER A 973 -42.95 -22.02 -2.68
N SER A 974 -42.28 -21.08 -3.37
CA SER A 974 -41.55 -19.94 -2.75
C SER A 974 -40.62 -19.17 -3.71
N ARG A 975 -40.65 -19.40 -5.03
CA ARG A 975 -39.71 -18.72 -5.96
C ARG A 975 -40.27 -17.64 -6.89
N ASN A 976 -41.54 -17.28 -6.81
CA ASN A 976 -42.11 -16.20 -7.63
C ASN A 976 -42.76 -15.11 -6.78
N ASN A 977 -41.94 -14.23 -6.18
CA ASN A 977 -42.43 -12.94 -5.67
C ASN A 977 -41.40 -11.80 -5.78
N CYS A 978 -40.48 -11.88 -6.76
CA CYS A 978 -39.46 -10.85 -7.00
C CYS A 978 -39.79 -9.94 -8.21
N ASP A 979 -41.06 -9.73 -8.51
CA ASP A 979 -41.52 -8.63 -9.38
C ASP A 979 -41.79 -7.36 -8.55
N LEU A 980 -40.82 -6.97 -7.70
CA LEU A 980 -40.94 -5.78 -6.85
C LEU A 980 -40.46 -4.53 -7.60
N ASN A 981 -41.33 -3.51 -7.63
CA ASN A 981 -41.12 -2.21 -8.26
C ASN A 981 -39.73 -1.61 -7.99
N ARG A 982 -38.94 -1.33 -9.05
CA ARG A 982 -37.73 -0.49 -9.00
C ARG A 982 -38.12 0.96 -8.69
N ASN A 983 -38.32 1.26 -7.41
CA ASN A 983 -38.58 2.61 -6.91
C ASN A 983 -37.28 3.39 -6.75
N ILE A 984 -37.35 4.71 -6.93
CA ILE A 984 -36.22 5.61 -6.77
C ILE A 984 -36.18 6.04 -5.30
N VAL A 985 -35.02 5.95 -4.67
CA VAL A 985 -34.81 6.40 -3.29
C VAL A 985 -33.69 7.45 -3.27
N TYR A 986 -34.01 8.66 -2.83
CA TYR A 986 -33.04 9.73 -2.59
C TYR A 986 -32.49 9.64 -1.17
N ILE A 987 -31.17 9.73 -0.99
CA ILE A 987 -30.50 9.73 0.31
C ILE A 987 -29.92 11.12 0.60
N LEU A 988 -30.56 11.87 1.50
CA LEU A 988 -30.19 13.26 1.83
C LEU A 988 -28.99 13.38 2.76
#